data_AF-A0A2E7FKE7-F1
#
_entry.id   AF-A0A2E7FKE7-F1
#
_cell.length_a   1.000
_cell.length_b   1.000
_cell.length_c   1.000
_cell.angle_alpha   90.00
_cell.angle_beta   90.00
_cell.angle_gamma   90.00
#
_symmetry.space_group_name_H-M   'P 1'
#
loop_
_entity.id
_entity.type
_entity.pdbx_description
1 polymer ?
#
loop_
_entity_poly.entity_id
_entity_poly.type
_entity_poly.pdbx_seq_one_letter_code
_entity_poly.pdbx_strand_id
1 'polypeptide(L)'
;MLRLSILLSLLFPLCAIASPLTIYDQTDLGGTGTPIPLRYSIYSDSEIPNDLNDRISSFRLEAGHMAVVSDLGSGLGPGKTYIADQEDLIVSALPEELDNAVSFIRVVPWRSSNKKGTGGDLSDEPSVDASWYYRWSRDIGEGQALGEREYVPMSWGAGGARDEALPDYLAMDQVTHILGFNESDNCFDQSGQYGDPKLCNVPTAVDFYKNLQRVGLRLGSPATREEGAQNTNGWLNQFMTQAEAADIRIDFVALHWYDWESQPKANPVVPASQIFRRFKRYLSNAYHRHRRPLWITEFNANINRATDIQNEFLQLALPYLESIGYVERYAYFQPLTGTGDFFENGQLTSTGEIYRDQVSTLSYTPNKMPSIWESQDVGNVGLPGTTIHAGGTFTVCGSGSGIGGIADEFHYMYTPLNGDGSIIVHVDAILQRGDSKAGLMIRETLDTGSKHASMLLTEYGQARFEHRSSMNGSTGAIIKSIPSGPYWLKLERQGDVITGSYSNDAENWTTLSEQTITLSEDVHVGLAVSSQNDTNFCDTIFKSLSLSSVSDDSDNDQLPDQWELKFFTNLTTSEGGTSNYDGDSNTDFEEYIVGTDPTDPRSFFSSSPTKADNGFLEITFPGVAGLTYTLEISNDLSPGSWNTVNSISPSSDGPQLLNYTQPDSPSALFGRIKAEN
;
A
#
# COMPACT_ATOMS: atom_id res chain seq x y z
N MET A 1 -37.35 -60.09 16.98
CA MET A 1 -36.25 -59.67 17.86
C MET A 1 -35.94 -58.22 17.55
N LEU A 2 -36.37 -57.31 18.42
CA LEU A 2 -35.91 -55.93 18.41
C LEU A 2 -34.44 -55.89 18.83
N ARG A 3 -33.61 -55.13 18.11
CA ARG A 3 -32.42 -54.51 18.69
C ARG A 3 -32.56 -53.00 18.52
N LEU A 4 -32.68 -52.33 19.67
CA LEU A 4 -32.61 -50.89 19.87
C LEU A 4 -31.34 -50.33 19.20
N SER A 5 -31.50 -49.34 18.32
CA SER A 5 -30.45 -48.36 18.04
C SER A 5 -30.69 -47.17 18.94
N ILE A 6 -29.70 -46.83 19.75
CA ILE A 6 -29.68 -45.69 20.66
C ILE A 6 -29.67 -44.41 19.81
N LEU A 7 -30.70 -43.57 19.96
CA LEU A 7 -30.69 -42.19 19.46
C LEU A 7 -29.84 -41.37 20.43
N LEU A 8 -28.65 -40.97 20.02
CA LEU A 8 -27.88 -39.93 20.70
C LEU A 8 -28.32 -38.59 20.12
N SER A 9 -29.11 -37.84 20.88
CA SER A 9 -29.48 -36.47 20.57
C SER A 9 -28.28 -35.55 20.87
N LEU A 10 -27.39 -35.36 19.90
CA LEU A 10 -26.50 -34.20 19.88
C LEU A 10 -27.27 -33.04 19.26
N LEU A 11 -27.72 -32.13 20.12
CA LEU A 11 -28.02 -30.76 19.74
C LEU A 11 -26.72 -30.15 19.23
N PHE A 12 -26.54 -30.09 17.92
CA PHE A 12 -25.57 -29.18 17.33
C PHE A 12 -26.15 -27.76 17.39
N PRO A 13 -25.41 -26.77 17.89
CA PRO A 13 -25.85 -25.40 17.74
C PRO A 13 -26.00 -25.13 16.24
N LEU A 14 -27.15 -24.59 15.86
CA LEU A 14 -27.32 -23.89 14.59
C LEU A 14 -26.10 -22.98 14.42
N CYS A 15 -25.30 -23.24 13.38
CA CYS A 15 -24.27 -22.37 12.81
C CYS A 15 -23.79 -21.30 13.80
N ALA A 16 -22.73 -21.58 14.58
CA ALA A 16 -22.00 -20.48 15.21
C ALA A 16 -21.60 -19.55 14.06
N ILE A 17 -22.29 -18.42 13.93
CA ILE A 17 -21.91 -17.37 13.01
C ILE A 17 -20.47 -17.07 13.39
N ALA A 18 -19.53 -17.41 12.51
CA ALA A 18 -18.13 -17.07 12.71
C ALA A 18 -18.07 -15.58 13.03
N SER A 19 -17.44 -15.24 14.15
CA SER A 19 -17.37 -13.88 14.64
C SER A 19 -16.13 -13.25 14.04
N PRO A 20 -16.27 -12.27 13.13
CA PRO A 20 -15.12 -11.73 12.42
C PRO A 20 -14.21 -10.89 13.33
N LEU A 21 -14.68 -10.52 14.52
CA LEU A 21 -13.87 -9.84 15.53
C LEU A 21 -13.84 -10.66 16.82
N THR A 22 -12.65 -10.83 17.38
CA THR A 22 -12.44 -11.37 18.73
C THR A 22 -11.60 -10.38 19.54
N ILE A 23 -12.14 -9.92 20.66
CA ILE A 23 -11.54 -8.91 21.56
C ILE A 23 -10.97 -9.54 22.84
N TYR A 24 -9.97 -8.90 23.43
CA TYR A 24 -9.19 -9.39 24.57
C TYR A 24 -8.89 -8.26 25.55
N ASP A 25 -8.79 -8.60 26.84
CA ASP A 25 -8.53 -7.64 27.93
C ASP A 25 -7.06 -7.47 28.33
N GLN A 26 -6.17 -8.05 27.54
CA GLN A 26 -4.72 -7.91 27.67
C GLN A 26 -4.09 -7.69 26.29
N THR A 27 -2.85 -7.24 26.25
CA THR A 27 -2.07 -7.17 25.01
C THR A 27 -1.78 -8.58 24.47
N ASP A 28 -1.34 -8.65 23.21
CA ASP A 28 -0.89 -9.87 22.54
C ASP A 28 -1.93 -11.00 22.54
N LEU A 29 -3.21 -10.63 22.43
CA LEU A 29 -4.35 -11.55 22.48
C LEU A 29 -4.42 -12.35 23.81
N GLY A 30 -3.89 -11.79 24.90
CA GLY A 30 -3.93 -12.39 26.24
C GLY A 30 -5.32 -12.35 26.88
N GLY A 31 -5.55 -13.20 27.88
CA GLY A 31 -6.85 -13.30 28.56
C GLY A 31 -7.84 -14.25 27.85
N THR A 32 -9.14 -14.02 28.05
CA THR A 32 -10.20 -14.84 27.41
C THR A 32 -10.76 -14.12 26.19
N GLY A 33 -10.49 -14.66 25.01
CA GLY A 33 -11.02 -14.12 23.75
C GLY A 33 -12.54 -14.10 23.72
N THR A 34 -13.12 -12.92 23.47
CA THR A 34 -14.56 -12.70 23.41
C THR A 34 -14.98 -12.37 21.99
N PRO A 35 -15.78 -13.22 21.33
CA PRO A 35 -16.26 -12.95 19.97
C PRO A 35 -17.31 -11.81 19.96
N ILE A 36 -17.19 -10.89 19.00
CA ILE A 36 -18.21 -9.89 18.65
C ILE A 36 -18.98 -10.33 17.40
N PRO A 37 -20.22 -10.84 17.54
CA PRO A 37 -20.97 -11.37 16.40
C PRO A 37 -21.21 -10.32 15.30
N LEU A 38 -21.02 -10.68 14.04
CA LEU A 38 -21.35 -9.80 12.93
C LEU A 38 -22.87 -9.64 12.80
N ARG A 39 -23.36 -8.41 13.06
CA ARG A 39 -24.78 -8.07 12.92
C ARG A 39 -25.01 -6.76 12.17
N TYR A 40 -23.98 -6.21 11.52
CA TYR A 40 -23.96 -4.85 10.94
C TYR A 40 -24.39 -3.73 11.91
N SER A 41 -24.46 -4.09 13.20
CA SER A 41 -24.92 -3.27 14.31
C SER A 41 -23.71 -2.69 15.05
N ILE A 42 -23.95 -1.59 15.75
CA ILE A 42 -23.01 -1.02 16.70
C ILE A 42 -23.17 -1.78 18.02
N TYR A 43 -22.06 -2.16 18.65
CA TYR A 43 -22.01 -2.59 20.04
C TYR A 43 -21.46 -1.42 20.86
N SER A 44 -22.25 -0.95 21.83
CA SER A 44 -21.90 0.21 22.65
C SER A 44 -22.09 -0.04 24.13
N ASP A 45 -21.21 0.53 24.95
CA ASP A 45 -21.28 0.49 26.41
C ASP A 45 -21.52 -0.96 26.92
N SER A 46 -22.59 -1.17 27.70
CA SER A 46 -22.97 -2.47 28.25
C SER A 46 -23.35 -3.55 27.22
N GLU A 47 -23.48 -3.20 25.93
CA GLU A 47 -23.71 -4.18 24.86
C GLU A 47 -22.44 -4.95 24.49
N ILE A 48 -21.25 -4.43 24.85
CA ILE A 48 -19.99 -5.13 24.66
C ILE A 48 -19.96 -6.36 25.60
N PRO A 49 -19.86 -7.60 25.07
CA PRO A 49 -19.99 -8.81 25.87
C PRO A 49 -18.90 -9.01 26.92
N ASN A 50 -19.17 -9.89 27.88
CA ASN A 50 -18.22 -10.37 28.91
C ASN A 50 -17.61 -9.25 29.78
N ASP A 51 -18.36 -8.16 30.01
CA ASP A 51 -17.93 -7.00 30.79
C ASP A 51 -16.59 -6.43 30.30
N LEU A 52 -16.39 -6.42 28.98
CA LEU A 52 -15.18 -5.92 28.32
C LEU A 52 -15.25 -4.43 27.93
N ASN A 53 -16.37 -3.75 28.19
CA ASN A 53 -16.43 -2.30 28.08
C ASN A 53 -15.31 -1.64 28.88
N ASP A 54 -14.58 -0.69 28.28
CA ASP A 54 -13.45 0.02 28.92
C ASP A 54 -12.32 -0.90 29.39
N ARG A 55 -12.17 -2.08 28.78
CA ARG A 55 -11.18 -3.09 29.19
C ARG A 55 -10.48 -3.78 28.05
N ILE A 56 -10.76 -3.40 26.80
CA ILE A 56 -10.16 -4.03 25.62
C ILE A 56 -8.74 -3.48 25.44
N SER A 57 -7.78 -4.37 25.19
CA SER A 57 -6.37 -4.02 24.94
C SER A 57 -5.82 -4.59 23.63
N SER A 58 -6.42 -5.65 23.10
CA SER A 58 -6.02 -6.25 21.82
C SER A 58 -7.20 -6.94 21.13
N PHE A 59 -7.07 -7.20 19.83
CA PHE A 59 -8.08 -7.95 19.08
C PHE A 59 -7.51 -8.63 17.83
N ARG A 60 -8.24 -9.65 17.34
CA ARG A 60 -8.08 -10.24 16.01
C ARG A 60 -9.30 -9.91 15.18
N LEU A 61 -9.09 -9.35 14.00
CA LEU A 61 -10.10 -9.09 12.98
C LEU A 61 -9.83 -10.02 11.79
N GLU A 62 -10.83 -10.82 11.41
CA GLU A 62 -10.77 -11.77 10.31
C GLU A 62 -10.68 -11.04 8.96
N ALA A 63 -9.91 -11.61 8.02
CA ALA A 63 -9.83 -11.14 6.65
C ALA A 63 -11.21 -10.88 6.02
N GLY A 64 -11.28 -9.92 5.10
CA GLY A 64 -12.52 -9.47 4.49
C GLY A 64 -13.42 -8.64 5.41
N HIS A 65 -12.90 -8.05 6.50
CA HIS A 65 -13.68 -7.22 7.43
C HIS A 65 -12.98 -5.93 7.81
N MET A 66 -13.80 -4.93 8.16
CA MET A 66 -13.38 -3.66 8.73
C MET A 66 -14.03 -3.49 10.09
N ALA A 67 -13.25 -2.99 11.06
CA ALA A 67 -13.74 -2.61 12.37
C ALA A 67 -13.46 -1.13 12.64
N VAL A 68 -14.45 -0.45 13.19
CA VAL A 68 -14.30 0.87 13.80
C VAL A 68 -14.49 0.73 15.30
N VAL A 69 -13.54 1.25 16.07
CA VAL A 69 -13.63 1.31 17.53
C VAL A 69 -13.48 2.75 18.03
N SER A 70 -14.12 3.07 19.15
CA SER A 70 -14.02 4.38 19.82
C SER A 70 -14.19 4.24 21.34
N ASP A 71 -13.68 5.20 22.08
CA ASP A 71 -13.67 5.25 23.54
C ASP A 71 -15.02 5.64 24.18
N LEU A 72 -15.91 6.27 23.43
CA LEU A 72 -17.26 6.63 23.88
C LEU A 72 -18.30 5.77 23.19
N GLY A 73 -19.25 5.17 23.92
CA GLY A 73 -20.32 4.36 23.32
C GLY A 73 -21.23 5.13 22.35
N SER A 74 -21.22 6.46 22.42
CA SER A 74 -21.87 7.30 21.42
C SER A 74 -21.16 7.32 20.05
N GLY A 75 -19.90 6.89 19.98
CA GLY A 75 -19.01 6.99 18.82
C GLY A 75 -18.45 8.41 18.58
N LEU A 76 -18.54 9.30 19.57
CA LEU A 76 -18.16 10.71 19.45
C LEU A 76 -16.75 11.05 19.93
N GLY A 77 -16.08 10.14 20.62
CA GLY A 77 -14.73 10.37 21.11
C GLY A 77 -13.68 9.85 20.13
N PRO A 78 -12.39 9.91 20.52
CA PRO A 78 -11.30 9.28 19.81
C PRO A 78 -11.66 7.90 19.27
N GLY A 79 -11.33 7.65 18.01
CA GLY A 79 -11.66 6.40 17.36
C GLY A 79 -10.76 6.08 16.18
N LYS A 80 -10.70 4.80 15.83
CA LYS A 80 -9.81 4.29 14.78
C LYS A 80 -10.49 3.23 13.93
N THR A 81 -10.18 3.27 12.64
CA THR A 81 -10.60 2.28 11.66
C THR A 81 -9.48 1.28 11.43
N TYR A 82 -9.84 0.00 11.41
CA TYR A 82 -8.97 -1.14 11.20
C TYR A 82 -9.53 -1.98 10.05
N ILE A 83 -8.67 -2.38 9.12
CA ILE A 83 -9.06 -3.10 7.90
C ILE A 83 -8.23 -4.38 7.83
N ALA A 84 -8.90 -5.52 7.78
CA ALA A 84 -8.33 -6.82 7.47
C ALA A 84 -8.78 -7.18 6.04
N ASP A 85 -7.97 -6.87 5.03
CA ASP A 85 -8.34 -7.05 3.62
C ASP A 85 -8.17 -8.51 3.18
N GLN A 86 -6.94 -8.94 2.87
CA GLN A 86 -6.65 -10.32 2.40
C GLN A 86 -6.23 -11.27 3.53
N GLU A 87 -5.77 -10.73 4.66
CA GLU A 87 -5.24 -11.49 5.79
C GLU A 87 -5.89 -11.00 7.08
N ASP A 88 -5.92 -11.88 8.08
CA ASP A 88 -6.34 -11.51 9.42
C ASP A 88 -5.44 -10.42 9.99
N LEU A 89 -6.07 -9.41 10.57
CA LEU A 89 -5.37 -8.35 11.29
C LEU A 89 -5.29 -8.68 12.77
N ILE A 90 -4.07 -8.82 13.27
CA ILE A 90 -3.79 -8.91 14.70
C ILE A 90 -3.39 -7.53 15.20
N VAL A 91 -4.19 -6.96 16.10
CA VAL A 91 -3.84 -5.76 16.85
C VAL A 91 -3.37 -6.20 18.22
N SER A 92 -2.07 -6.41 18.37
CA SER A 92 -1.45 -6.87 19.62
C SER A 92 -1.56 -5.87 20.76
N ALA A 93 -1.62 -4.57 20.46
CA ALA A 93 -1.87 -3.54 21.45
C ALA A 93 -2.67 -2.40 20.80
N LEU A 94 -3.69 -1.91 21.51
CA LEU A 94 -4.40 -0.70 21.13
C LEU A 94 -3.53 0.55 21.40
N PRO A 95 -3.73 1.63 20.64
CA PRO A 95 -3.16 2.94 20.95
C PRO A 95 -3.54 3.39 22.37
N GLU A 96 -2.71 4.25 22.98
CA GLU A 96 -2.89 4.72 24.35
C GLU A 96 -4.29 5.32 24.59
N GLU A 97 -4.89 5.98 23.60
CA GLU A 97 -6.21 6.59 23.75
C GLU A 97 -7.37 5.58 23.75
N LEU A 98 -7.13 4.35 23.28
CA LEU A 98 -8.15 3.29 23.14
C LEU A 98 -7.92 2.10 24.08
N ASP A 99 -6.68 1.90 24.55
CA ASP A 99 -6.35 0.83 25.48
C ASP A 99 -7.13 1.00 26.79
N ASN A 100 -7.89 -0.03 27.17
CA ASN A 100 -8.80 0.00 28.32
C ASN A 100 -9.82 1.16 28.27
N ALA A 101 -10.20 1.60 27.06
CA ALA A 101 -11.16 2.69 26.89
C ALA A 101 -12.25 2.38 25.84
N VAL A 102 -12.09 1.35 25.00
CA VAL A 102 -13.09 1.04 23.95
C VAL A 102 -14.48 0.82 24.54
N SER A 103 -15.43 1.65 24.10
CA SER A 103 -16.86 1.59 24.47
C SER A 103 -17.78 1.59 23.23
N PHE A 104 -17.24 1.66 22.02
CA PHE A 104 -17.97 1.57 20.74
C PHE A 104 -17.24 0.63 19.79
N ILE A 105 -17.98 -0.29 19.15
CA ILE A 105 -17.47 -1.21 18.12
C ILE A 105 -18.50 -1.33 16.99
N ARG A 106 -18.09 -1.09 15.75
CA ARG A 106 -18.84 -1.49 14.55
C ARG A 106 -17.95 -2.35 13.65
N VAL A 107 -18.46 -3.51 13.25
CA VAL A 107 -17.80 -4.39 12.28
C VAL A 107 -18.68 -4.53 11.04
N VAL A 108 -18.06 -4.37 9.87
CA VAL A 108 -18.72 -4.53 8.56
C VAL A 108 -17.83 -5.38 7.64
N PRO A 109 -18.39 -6.13 6.68
CA PRO A 109 -17.62 -6.75 5.62
C PRO A 109 -16.84 -5.69 4.85
N TRP A 110 -15.57 -5.94 4.60
CA TRP A 110 -14.71 -5.09 3.82
C TRP A 110 -14.97 -5.27 2.32
N ARG A 111 -15.11 -4.17 1.59
CA ARG A 111 -15.30 -4.16 0.15
C ARG A 111 -14.01 -3.73 -0.52
N SER A 112 -13.26 -4.73 -1.01
CA SER A 112 -12.08 -4.46 -1.82
C SER A 112 -12.51 -3.90 -3.19
N SER A 113 -11.88 -2.80 -3.60
CA SER A 113 -12.07 -2.19 -4.92
C SER A 113 -10.72 -1.77 -5.46
N ASN A 114 -10.64 -1.54 -6.77
CA ASN A 114 -9.48 -0.90 -7.38
C ASN A 114 -9.51 0.63 -7.20
N LYS A 115 -8.40 1.32 -7.51
CA LYS A 115 -8.28 2.77 -7.38
C LYS A 115 -9.27 3.52 -8.29
N LYS A 116 -9.48 3.03 -9.51
CA LYS A 116 -10.29 3.67 -10.56
C LYS A 116 -11.80 3.60 -10.27
N GLY A 117 -12.43 4.76 -10.16
CA GLY A 117 -13.87 4.93 -9.93
C GLY A 117 -14.51 6.04 -10.76
N THR A 118 -15.79 6.32 -10.53
CA THR A 118 -16.52 7.38 -11.25
C THR A 118 -17.39 8.24 -10.33
N GLY A 119 -17.46 9.54 -10.64
CA GLY A 119 -18.59 10.38 -10.23
C GLY A 119 -19.77 10.08 -11.15
N GLY A 120 -20.83 9.50 -10.59
CA GLY A 120 -21.97 8.95 -11.31
C GLY A 120 -21.89 7.44 -11.52
N ASP A 121 -23.05 6.82 -11.67
CA ASP A 121 -23.15 5.41 -12.03
C ASP A 121 -23.07 5.26 -13.56
N LEU A 122 -21.87 4.92 -14.05
CA LEU A 122 -21.55 4.75 -15.46
C LEU A 122 -21.34 3.26 -15.81
N SER A 123 -22.25 2.41 -15.34
CA SER A 123 -22.21 0.95 -15.55
C SER A 123 -22.74 0.47 -16.90
N ASP A 124 -23.46 1.33 -17.63
CA ASP A 124 -24.03 0.95 -18.94
C ASP A 124 -22.93 0.68 -19.97
N GLU A 125 -23.14 -0.31 -20.85
CA GLU A 125 -22.19 -0.66 -21.90
C GLU A 125 -22.36 0.21 -23.16
N PRO A 126 -21.26 0.72 -23.77
CA PRO A 126 -19.87 0.53 -23.36
C PRO A 126 -19.53 1.25 -22.05
N SER A 127 -18.83 0.60 -21.12
CA SER A 127 -18.45 1.20 -19.84
C SER A 127 -17.00 1.69 -19.79
N VAL A 128 -16.61 2.37 -18.71
CA VAL A 128 -15.23 2.80 -18.45
C VAL A 128 -14.48 1.91 -17.45
N ASP A 129 -15.02 0.71 -17.18
CA ASP A 129 -14.42 -0.34 -16.34
C ASP A 129 -13.95 0.15 -14.95
N ALA A 130 -14.84 0.86 -14.25
CA ALA A 130 -14.58 1.42 -12.92
C ALA A 130 -15.09 0.50 -11.81
N SER A 131 -14.33 0.30 -10.74
CA SER A 131 -14.67 -0.65 -9.67
C SER A 131 -15.57 -0.08 -8.56
N TRP A 132 -15.63 1.25 -8.46
CA TRP A 132 -16.45 1.96 -7.48
C TRP A 132 -17.05 3.23 -8.09
N TYR A 133 -18.08 3.77 -7.45
CA TYR A 133 -18.70 5.03 -7.86
C TYR A 133 -19.39 5.75 -6.70
N TYR A 134 -19.67 7.04 -6.88
CA TYR A 134 -20.51 7.82 -5.98
C TYR A 134 -21.49 8.69 -6.77
N ARG A 135 -22.54 9.23 -6.14
CA ARG A 135 -23.61 9.97 -6.85
C ARG A 135 -23.95 11.32 -6.21
N TRP A 136 -23.00 11.94 -5.52
CA TRP A 136 -23.23 13.17 -4.73
C TRP A 136 -24.44 13.09 -3.80
N SER A 137 -24.76 11.88 -3.34
CA SER A 137 -25.93 11.58 -2.53
C SER A 137 -25.61 10.40 -1.63
N ARG A 138 -26.39 10.25 -0.56
CA ARG A 138 -26.46 9.03 0.24
C ARG A 138 -27.54 8.07 -0.27
N ASP A 139 -28.47 8.55 -1.08
CA ASP A 139 -29.59 7.74 -1.56
C ASP A 139 -29.11 6.77 -2.65
N ILE A 140 -29.26 5.47 -2.39
CA ILE A 140 -28.99 4.40 -3.37
C ILE A 140 -30.01 4.39 -4.54
N GLY A 141 -31.11 5.14 -4.41
CA GLY A 141 -32.24 5.13 -5.34
C GLY A 141 -33.27 4.06 -4.99
N GLU A 142 -34.56 4.40 -5.08
CA GLU A 142 -35.64 3.48 -4.71
C GLU A 142 -35.61 2.21 -5.57
N GLY A 143 -35.51 1.03 -4.92
CA GLY A 143 -35.50 -0.27 -5.58
C GLY A 143 -34.18 -0.68 -6.24
N GLN A 144 -33.10 0.08 -6.07
CA GLN A 144 -31.76 -0.30 -6.55
C GLN A 144 -31.07 -1.21 -5.52
N ALA A 145 -30.65 -2.39 -5.97
CA ALA A 145 -29.73 -3.22 -5.20
C ALA A 145 -28.29 -2.78 -5.47
N LEU A 146 -27.45 -2.80 -4.44
CA LEU A 146 -26.03 -2.58 -4.60
C LEU A 146 -25.43 -3.73 -5.45
N GLY A 147 -24.77 -3.35 -6.54
CA GLY A 147 -24.19 -4.27 -7.52
C GLY A 147 -22.77 -4.72 -7.17
N GLU A 148 -22.06 -5.26 -8.15
CA GLU A 148 -20.66 -5.69 -8.00
C GLU A 148 -19.71 -4.51 -7.78
N ARG A 149 -19.99 -3.36 -8.41
CA ARG A 149 -19.26 -2.11 -8.19
C ARG A 149 -19.63 -1.52 -6.84
N GLU A 150 -18.64 -1.08 -6.07
CA GLU A 150 -18.88 -0.47 -4.77
C GLU A 150 -19.51 0.92 -4.92
N TYR A 151 -20.68 1.12 -4.32
CA TYR A 151 -21.26 2.45 -4.15
C TYR A 151 -20.72 3.10 -2.88
N VAL A 152 -20.24 4.33 -3.01
CA VAL A 152 -19.81 5.15 -1.87
C VAL A 152 -20.82 6.28 -1.65
N PRO A 153 -21.61 6.25 -0.56
CA PRO A 153 -22.54 7.31 -0.25
C PRO A 153 -21.81 8.58 0.15
N MET A 154 -22.40 9.73 -0.18
CA MET A 154 -21.88 11.04 0.18
C MET A 154 -22.86 11.77 1.09
N SER A 155 -22.37 12.24 2.23
CA SER A 155 -23.03 13.31 2.98
C SER A 155 -22.75 14.63 2.28
N TRP A 156 -23.47 14.93 1.20
CA TRP A 156 -23.13 16.05 0.31
C TRP A 156 -23.08 17.41 1.00
N GLY A 157 -23.93 17.64 2.01
CA GLY A 157 -23.98 18.88 2.80
C GLY A 157 -24.65 18.67 4.15
N ALA A 158 -25.06 19.74 4.82
CA ALA A 158 -25.51 19.70 6.22
C ALA A 158 -26.67 18.73 6.45
N GLY A 159 -27.59 18.57 5.49
CA GLY A 159 -28.71 17.62 5.60
C GLY A 159 -28.28 16.14 5.60
N GLY A 160 -27.10 15.82 5.07
CA GLY A 160 -26.46 14.49 5.11
C GLY A 160 -25.86 14.13 6.47
N ALA A 161 -25.54 15.13 7.27
CA ALA A 161 -24.80 14.98 8.53
C ALA A 161 -25.65 15.32 9.76
N ARG A 162 -26.98 15.31 9.64
CA ARG A 162 -27.89 15.44 10.80
C ARG A 162 -28.25 14.07 11.35
N ASP A 163 -28.70 14.06 12.61
CA ASP A 163 -29.17 12.85 13.29
C ASP A 163 -30.23 12.10 12.49
N GLU A 164 -31.14 12.81 11.81
CA GLU A 164 -32.22 12.18 11.05
C GLU A 164 -31.74 11.44 9.80
N ALA A 165 -30.51 11.71 9.33
CA ALA A 165 -29.91 11.06 8.18
C ALA A 165 -29.09 9.82 8.55
N LEU A 166 -28.66 9.66 9.81
CA LEU A 166 -27.81 8.55 10.24
C LEU A 166 -28.43 7.16 9.98
N PRO A 167 -29.75 6.95 10.18
CA PRO A 167 -30.38 5.67 9.87
C PRO A 167 -30.20 5.22 8.42
N ASP A 168 -30.09 6.15 7.46
CA ASP A 168 -29.91 5.82 6.04
C ASP A 168 -28.58 5.08 5.84
N TYR A 169 -27.50 5.57 6.45
CA TYR A 169 -26.18 4.93 6.37
C TYR A 169 -26.11 3.62 7.17
N LEU A 170 -26.79 3.55 8.32
CA LEU A 170 -26.81 2.34 9.15
C LEU A 170 -27.58 1.19 8.49
N ALA A 171 -28.55 1.51 7.62
CA ALA A 171 -29.32 0.54 6.85
C ALA A 171 -28.55 -0.04 5.64
N MET A 172 -27.43 0.56 5.24
CA MET A 172 -26.59 0.05 4.15
C MET A 172 -25.64 -1.03 4.67
N ASP A 173 -25.87 -2.28 4.24
CA ASP A 173 -25.09 -3.45 4.66
C ASP A 173 -23.91 -3.79 3.73
N GLN A 174 -23.75 -3.08 2.62
CA GLN A 174 -22.65 -3.29 1.66
C GLN A 174 -21.72 -2.09 1.49
N VAL A 175 -21.84 -1.08 2.35
CA VAL A 175 -21.03 0.15 2.27
C VAL A 175 -19.95 0.13 3.35
N THR A 176 -18.72 0.49 2.98
CA THR A 176 -17.61 0.58 3.94
C THR A 176 -17.10 2.00 4.18
N HIS A 177 -17.49 2.96 3.33
CA HIS A 177 -17.03 4.35 3.40
C HIS A 177 -18.17 5.36 3.39
N ILE A 178 -17.87 6.58 3.83
CA ILE A 178 -18.71 7.76 3.62
C ILE A 178 -17.84 8.87 3.03
N LEU A 179 -18.28 9.45 1.92
CA LEU A 179 -17.73 10.71 1.41
C LEU A 179 -18.36 11.91 2.13
N GLY A 180 -17.51 12.91 2.35
CA GLY A 180 -17.85 14.14 3.04
C GLY A 180 -18.65 15.17 2.26
N PHE A 181 -18.72 16.39 2.81
CA PHE A 181 -19.34 17.54 2.14
C PHE A 181 -18.66 17.88 0.81
N ASN A 182 -19.46 18.26 -0.18
CA ASN A 182 -19.02 18.62 -1.52
C ASN A 182 -18.85 20.13 -1.66
N GLU A 183 -17.62 20.60 -1.84
CA GLU A 183 -17.25 22.01 -2.04
C GLU A 183 -17.86 22.95 -0.99
N SER A 184 -17.69 22.59 0.29
CA SER A 184 -18.23 23.36 1.42
C SER A 184 -17.55 24.71 1.64
N ASP A 185 -16.45 24.98 0.92
CA ASP A 185 -15.58 26.14 1.08
C ASP A 185 -16.14 27.46 0.50
N ASN A 186 -17.32 27.44 -0.13
CA ASN A 186 -17.98 28.64 -0.64
C ASN A 186 -19.37 28.89 0.01
N CYS A 187 -19.54 30.03 0.68
CA CYS A 187 -20.80 30.41 1.34
C CYS A 187 -22.00 30.65 0.41
N PHE A 188 -21.78 30.70 -0.91
CA PHE A 188 -22.79 31.08 -1.90
C PHE A 188 -23.04 29.99 -2.94
N ASP A 189 -22.42 28.83 -2.81
CA ASP A 189 -22.50 27.77 -3.81
C ASP A 189 -22.31 26.40 -3.15
N GLN A 190 -22.67 25.34 -3.89
CA GLN A 190 -22.49 23.94 -3.48
C GLN A 190 -22.96 23.69 -2.04
N SER A 191 -22.29 22.82 -1.28
CA SER A 191 -22.72 22.51 0.09
C SER A 191 -22.48 23.66 1.06
N GLY A 192 -21.52 24.54 0.75
CA GLY A 192 -21.08 25.62 1.63
C GLY A 192 -22.16 26.67 1.92
N GLN A 193 -23.20 26.76 1.07
CA GLN A 193 -24.33 27.67 1.28
C GLN A 193 -25.38 27.18 2.28
N TYR A 194 -25.30 25.92 2.71
CA TYR A 194 -26.29 25.29 3.61
C TYR A 194 -25.77 25.21 5.06
N GLY A 195 -26.68 24.93 6.00
CA GLY A 195 -26.40 25.00 7.45
C GLY A 195 -26.82 26.34 8.06
N ASP A 196 -26.95 26.38 9.39
CA ASP A 196 -27.09 27.63 10.14
C ASP A 196 -26.24 27.59 11.43
N PRO A 197 -25.07 28.25 11.50
CA PRO A 197 -24.41 28.98 10.41
C PRO A 197 -24.04 28.10 9.20
N LYS A 198 -23.65 28.73 8.08
CA LYS A 198 -23.34 28.02 6.83
C LYS A 198 -22.10 27.12 6.95
N LEU A 199 -22.03 26.02 6.20
CA LEU A 199 -20.91 25.09 6.19
C LEU A 199 -19.58 25.72 5.73
N CYS A 200 -19.61 26.80 4.95
CA CYS A 200 -18.38 27.57 4.68
C CYS A 200 -17.72 28.14 5.95
N ASN A 201 -18.45 28.23 7.07
CA ASN A 201 -17.87 28.43 8.39
C ASN A 201 -17.34 27.09 8.91
N VAL A 202 -16.01 26.96 8.96
CA VAL A 202 -15.32 25.73 9.36
C VAL A 202 -15.83 25.14 10.69
N PRO A 203 -15.96 25.90 11.80
CA PRO A 203 -16.50 25.35 13.05
C PRO A 203 -17.87 24.70 12.89
N THR A 204 -18.74 25.28 12.06
CA THR A 204 -20.07 24.72 11.81
C THR A 204 -19.97 23.38 11.09
N ALA A 205 -19.09 23.27 10.07
CA ALA A 205 -18.88 22.00 9.39
C ALA A 205 -18.31 20.92 10.32
N VAL A 206 -17.36 21.28 11.20
CA VAL A 206 -16.80 20.38 12.22
C VAL A 206 -17.90 19.84 13.14
N ASP A 207 -18.82 20.69 13.59
CA ASP A 207 -19.93 20.26 14.46
C ASP A 207 -20.88 19.27 13.77
N PHE A 208 -21.18 19.46 12.48
CA PHE A 208 -21.96 18.48 11.73
C PHE A 208 -21.20 17.15 11.55
N TYR A 209 -19.88 17.20 11.37
CA TYR A 209 -19.06 15.99 11.15
C TYR A 209 -19.04 15.04 12.34
N LYS A 210 -19.20 15.55 13.57
CA LYS A 210 -19.35 14.72 14.77
C LYS A 210 -20.45 13.66 14.60
N ASN A 211 -21.52 13.97 13.87
CA ASN A 211 -22.58 13.01 13.64
C ASN A 211 -22.19 11.87 12.69
N LEU A 212 -21.37 12.15 11.68
CA LEU A 212 -20.99 11.14 10.68
C LEU A 212 -20.10 10.04 11.26
N GLN A 213 -19.19 10.37 12.19
CA GLN A 213 -18.31 9.35 12.77
C GLN A 213 -19.06 8.29 13.60
N ARG A 214 -20.22 8.65 14.18
CA ARG A 214 -21.10 7.75 14.94
C ARG A 214 -21.65 6.60 14.11
N VAL A 215 -21.63 6.73 12.79
CA VAL A 215 -22.04 5.67 11.88
C VAL A 215 -21.02 4.52 11.91
N GLY A 216 -19.76 4.75 12.29
CA GLY A 216 -18.77 3.67 12.35
C GLY A 216 -18.38 3.10 10.97
N LEU A 217 -18.39 3.95 9.94
CA LEU A 217 -17.84 3.67 8.60
C LEU A 217 -16.55 4.46 8.39
N ARG A 218 -15.75 4.07 7.39
CA ARG A 218 -14.53 4.78 7.02
C ARG A 218 -14.86 6.17 6.48
N LEU A 219 -14.47 7.22 7.19
CA LEU A 219 -14.96 8.58 6.98
C LEU A 219 -13.97 9.45 6.21
N GLY A 220 -14.40 9.95 5.05
CA GLY A 220 -13.63 10.90 4.25
C GLY A 220 -13.81 12.34 4.71
N SER A 221 -12.79 13.18 4.48
CA SER A 221 -12.90 14.63 4.66
C SER A 221 -13.94 15.25 3.70
N PRO A 222 -14.34 16.52 3.91
CA PRO A 222 -14.95 17.31 2.85
C PRO A 222 -14.03 17.38 1.64
N ALA A 223 -14.59 17.32 0.43
CA ALA A 223 -13.87 17.58 -0.80
C ALA A 223 -14.09 19.04 -1.20
N THR A 224 -13.10 19.90 -0.99
CA THR A 224 -13.19 21.32 -1.34
C THR A 224 -12.83 21.56 -2.80
N ARG A 225 -13.10 22.78 -3.28
CA ARG A 225 -12.45 23.27 -4.50
C ARG A 225 -10.93 23.27 -4.36
N GLU A 226 -10.25 23.37 -5.49
CA GLU A 226 -8.79 23.36 -5.60
C GLU A 226 -8.12 24.32 -4.60
N GLU A 227 -8.60 25.57 -4.49
CA GLU A 227 -7.98 26.55 -3.58
C GLU A 227 -8.20 26.25 -2.10
N GLY A 228 -9.28 25.52 -1.77
CA GLY A 228 -9.66 25.14 -0.41
C GLY A 228 -8.68 24.16 0.23
N ALA A 229 -8.06 23.28 -0.58
CA ALA A 229 -7.05 22.32 -0.14
C ALA A 229 -5.61 22.79 -0.44
N GLN A 230 -5.42 23.54 -1.54
CA GLN A 230 -4.09 23.97 -1.98
C GLN A 230 -3.43 24.97 -1.02
N ASN A 231 -4.17 26.00 -0.59
CA ASN A 231 -3.63 27.08 0.22
C ASN A 231 -3.43 26.64 1.67
N THR A 232 -2.31 26.97 2.31
CA THR A 232 -2.07 26.59 3.72
C THR A 232 -3.19 27.01 4.67
N ASN A 233 -3.78 28.20 4.47
CA ASN A 233 -4.95 28.68 5.22
C ASN A 233 -6.28 28.40 4.50
N GLY A 234 -6.30 27.48 3.55
CA GLY A 234 -7.49 27.03 2.84
C GLY A 234 -8.49 26.36 3.78
N TRP A 235 -9.74 26.30 3.34
CA TRP A 235 -10.85 25.80 4.14
C TRP A 235 -10.63 24.37 4.63
N LEU A 236 -10.17 23.46 3.76
CA LEU A 236 -9.96 22.05 4.12
C LEU A 236 -8.88 21.93 5.20
N ASN A 237 -7.83 22.72 5.07
CA ASN A 237 -6.70 22.69 6.01
C ASN A 237 -7.12 23.17 7.39
N GLN A 238 -7.93 24.24 7.46
CA GLN A 238 -8.51 24.70 8.72
C GLN A 238 -9.49 23.68 9.30
N PHE A 239 -10.29 23.03 8.46
CA PHE A 239 -11.23 21.98 8.86
C PHE A 239 -10.50 20.79 9.47
N MET A 240 -9.47 20.25 8.80
CA MET A 240 -8.71 19.11 9.30
C MET A 240 -8.07 19.41 10.66
N THR A 241 -7.46 20.58 10.82
CA THR A 241 -6.89 21.00 12.13
C THR A 241 -7.96 21.09 13.23
N GLN A 242 -9.15 21.61 12.93
CA GLN A 242 -10.22 21.72 13.93
C GLN A 242 -10.92 20.39 14.20
N ALA A 243 -11.02 19.51 13.20
CA ALA A 243 -11.54 18.16 13.34
C ALA A 243 -10.63 17.32 14.24
N GLU A 244 -9.32 17.35 14.00
CA GLU A 244 -8.32 16.69 14.86
C GLU A 244 -8.36 17.23 16.29
N ALA A 245 -8.44 18.55 16.48
CA ALA A 245 -8.57 19.16 17.81
C ALA A 245 -9.90 18.86 18.52
N ALA A 246 -10.89 18.34 17.78
CA ALA A 246 -12.19 17.93 18.29
C ALA A 246 -12.36 16.40 18.33
N ASP A 247 -11.26 15.65 18.18
CA ASP A 247 -11.22 14.18 18.16
C ASP A 247 -12.15 13.54 17.13
N ILE A 248 -12.42 14.23 16.01
CA ILE A 248 -13.23 13.69 14.92
C ILE A 248 -12.35 12.81 14.04
N ARG A 249 -12.73 11.53 13.91
CA ARG A 249 -12.03 10.59 13.02
C ARG A 249 -12.20 11.03 11.56
N ILE A 250 -11.08 11.26 10.87
CA ILE A 250 -11.00 11.38 9.41
C ILE A 250 -10.00 10.34 8.91
N ASP A 251 -10.49 9.35 8.16
CA ASP A 251 -9.74 8.17 7.74
C ASP A 251 -9.01 8.38 6.40
N PHE A 252 -9.52 9.28 5.55
CA PHE A 252 -8.90 9.65 4.27
C PHE A 252 -9.30 11.08 3.88
N VAL A 253 -8.49 11.72 3.02
CA VAL A 253 -8.73 13.09 2.54
C VAL A 253 -9.27 13.04 1.12
N ALA A 254 -10.48 13.56 0.93
CA ALA A 254 -11.11 13.72 -0.39
C ALA A 254 -10.73 15.07 -1.01
N LEU A 255 -10.42 15.07 -2.31
CA LEU A 255 -9.89 16.24 -3.03
C LEU A 255 -10.55 16.39 -4.39
N HIS A 256 -10.76 17.64 -4.82
CA HIS A 256 -11.04 18.00 -6.21
C HIS A 256 -9.88 18.80 -6.82
N TRP A 257 -9.62 18.64 -8.12
CA TRP A 257 -8.57 19.41 -8.82
C TRP A 257 -8.88 19.66 -10.30
N TYR A 258 -8.74 20.91 -10.76
CA TYR A 258 -9.20 21.32 -12.07
C TYR A 258 -8.25 22.26 -12.81
N ASP A 259 -6.97 22.33 -12.43
CA ASP A 259 -5.95 23.19 -13.02
C ASP A 259 -6.28 24.69 -13.01
N TRP A 260 -7.10 25.15 -12.05
CA TRP A 260 -7.58 26.54 -12.01
C TRP A 260 -6.43 27.53 -11.77
N GLU A 261 -5.39 27.14 -11.01
CA GLU A 261 -4.18 27.95 -10.77
C GLU A 261 -3.57 28.50 -12.08
N SER A 262 -3.68 27.77 -13.20
CA SER A 262 -3.06 28.14 -14.48
C SER A 262 -3.83 29.21 -15.28
N GLN A 263 -4.98 29.66 -14.79
CA GLN A 263 -5.91 30.55 -15.52
C GLN A 263 -6.24 30.02 -16.93
N PRO A 264 -6.78 28.79 -17.04
CA PRO A 264 -6.88 28.07 -18.31
C PRO A 264 -7.78 28.75 -19.35
N LYS A 265 -8.73 29.61 -18.94
CA LYS A 265 -9.50 30.45 -19.87
C LYS A 265 -8.64 31.49 -20.61
N ALA A 266 -7.64 32.05 -19.93
CA ALA A 266 -6.68 32.96 -20.54
C ALA A 266 -5.53 32.21 -21.24
N ASN A 267 -5.20 31.02 -20.75
CA ASN A 267 -4.09 30.18 -21.25
C ASN A 267 -4.58 28.79 -21.71
N PRO A 268 -5.45 28.68 -22.73
CA PRO A 268 -6.12 27.43 -23.08
C PRO A 268 -5.20 26.38 -23.69
N VAL A 269 -4.02 26.78 -24.20
CA VAL A 269 -3.02 25.85 -24.76
C VAL A 269 -1.74 25.90 -23.91
N VAL A 270 -1.49 24.83 -23.16
CA VAL A 270 -0.22 24.58 -22.45
C VAL A 270 0.11 23.10 -22.59
N PRO A 271 1.41 22.72 -22.57
CA PRO A 271 1.78 21.31 -22.61
C PRO A 271 1.16 20.54 -21.44
N ALA A 272 0.61 19.36 -21.69
CA ALA A 272 0.02 18.50 -20.65
C ALA A 272 1.02 18.18 -19.52
N SER A 273 2.31 18.09 -19.84
CA SER A 273 3.37 17.93 -18.83
C SER A 273 3.42 19.06 -17.79
N GLN A 274 2.98 20.27 -18.12
CA GLN A 274 2.89 21.36 -17.14
C GLN A 274 1.68 21.22 -16.22
N ILE A 275 0.54 20.79 -16.78
CA ILE A 275 -0.70 20.50 -16.05
C ILE A 275 -0.43 19.38 -15.06
N PHE A 276 0.13 18.28 -15.54
CA PHE A 276 0.53 17.13 -14.75
C PHE A 276 1.46 17.51 -13.59
N ARG A 277 2.44 18.40 -13.81
CA ARG A 277 3.31 18.88 -12.71
C ARG A 277 2.57 19.60 -11.60
N ARG A 278 1.57 20.41 -11.92
CA ARG A 278 0.74 21.09 -10.91
C ARG A 278 -0.14 20.09 -10.17
N PHE A 279 -0.71 19.12 -10.89
CA PHE A 279 -1.47 18.03 -10.29
C PHE A 279 -0.64 17.21 -9.28
N LYS A 280 0.57 16.77 -9.66
CA LYS A 280 1.49 16.07 -8.75
C LYS A 280 1.79 16.86 -7.48
N ARG A 281 2.13 18.15 -7.66
CA ARG A 281 2.41 19.06 -6.54
C ARG A 281 1.21 19.21 -5.61
N TYR A 282 0.00 19.30 -6.17
CA TYR A 282 -1.22 19.41 -5.40
C TYR A 282 -1.44 18.18 -4.51
N LEU A 283 -1.35 16.97 -5.07
CA LEU A 283 -1.52 15.72 -4.32
C LEU A 283 -0.43 15.53 -3.25
N SER A 284 0.84 15.72 -3.62
CA SER A 284 1.96 15.61 -2.67
C SER A 284 1.79 16.60 -1.51
N ASN A 285 1.45 17.86 -1.78
CA ASN A 285 1.20 18.85 -0.73
C ASN A 285 0.02 18.48 0.18
N ALA A 286 -1.07 17.94 -0.37
CA ALA A 286 -2.21 17.49 0.42
C ALA A 286 -1.84 16.30 1.31
N TYR A 287 -1.16 15.29 0.76
CA TYR A 287 -0.72 14.13 1.53
C TYR A 287 0.21 14.51 2.68
N HIS A 288 1.24 15.32 2.42
CA HIS A 288 2.21 15.65 3.48
C HIS A 288 1.66 16.55 4.57
N ARG A 289 0.64 17.34 4.25
CA ARG A 289 -0.04 18.17 5.25
C ARG A 289 -0.90 17.34 6.21
N HIS A 290 -1.60 16.33 5.70
CA HIS A 290 -2.60 15.59 6.49
C HIS A 290 -2.13 14.20 6.94
N ARG A 291 -1.14 13.61 6.27
CA ARG A 291 -0.64 12.25 6.52
C ARG A 291 -1.79 11.24 6.59
N ARG A 292 -2.68 11.31 5.60
CA ARG A 292 -3.81 10.40 5.41
C ARG A 292 -3.87 9.96 3.95
N PRO A 293 -4.38 8.76 3.67
CA PRO A 293 -4.62 8.34 2.30
C PRO A 293 -5.51 9.34 1.55
N LEU A 294 -5.25 9.51 0.26
CA LEU A 294 -5.93 10.49 -0.59
C LEU A 294 -6.93 9.82 -1.53
N TRP A 295 -8.09 10.45 -1.66
CA TRP A 295 -9.08 10.16 -2.68
C TRP A 295 -9.25 11.41 -3.56
N ILE A 296 -8.85 11.34 -4.83
CA ILE A 296 -9.12 12.42 -5.79
C ILE A 296 -10.47 12.16 -6.46
N THR A 297 -11.54 12.61 -5.80
CA THR A 297 -12.93 12.29 -6.15
C THR A 297 -13.44 13.03 -7.38
N GLU A 298 -12.75 14.12 -7.77
CA GLU A 298 -12.95 14.78 -9.05
C GLU A 298 -11.62 15.37 -9.56
N PHE A 299 -11.25 15.06 -10.81
CA PHE A 299 -10.15 15.77 -11.47
C PHE A 299 -10.28 15.82 -12.99
N ASN A 300 -9.78 16.91 -13.60
CA ASN A 300 -9.51 17.00 -15.04
C ASN A 300 -8.50 18.12 -15.35
N ALA A 301 -8.06 18.25 -16.62
CA ALA A 301 -7.09 19.27 -17.06
C ALA A 301 -7.68 20.69 -17.19
N ASN A 302 -8.90 20.90 -16.68
CA ASN A 302 -9.81 22.03 -16.87
C ASN A 302 -10.74 21.95 -18.08
N ILE A 303 -11.99 22.38 -17.87
CA ILE A 303 -13.06 22.55 -18.87
C ILE A 303 -12.69 23.45 -20.06
N ASN A 304 -11.72 24.37 -19.91
CA ASN A 304 -11.28 25.27 -20.98
C ASN A 304 -10.17 24.67 -21.87
N ARG A 305 -9.82 23.39 -21.70
CA ARG A 305 -8.84 22.68 -22.53
C ARG A 305 -9.53 21.83 -23.59
N ALA A 306 -8.87 21.71 -24.74
CA ALA A 306 -9.28 20.77 -25.78
C ALA A 306 -9.05 19.31 -25.36
N THR A 307 -9.76 18.39 -26.02
CA THR A 307 -9.73 16.95 -25.74
C THR A 307 -8.34 16.33 -25.88
N ASP A 308 -7.52 16.82 -26.82
CA ASP A 308 -6.13 16.36 -26.99
C ASP A 308 -5.27 16.63 -25.74
N ILE A 309 -5.38 17.83 -25.17
CA ILE A 309 -4.68 18.20 -23.93
C ILE A 309 -5.20 17.38 -22.73
N GLN A 310 -6.51 17.14 -22.65
CA GLN A 310 -7.11 16.27 -21.63
C GLN A 310 -6.56 14.84 -21.71
N ASN A 311 -6.50 14.29 -22.93
CA ASN A 311 -6.01 12.94 -23.19
C ASN A 311 -4.53 12.80 -22.85
N GLU A 312 -3.68 13.74 -23.31
CA GLU A 312 -2.25 13.75 -22.96
C GLU A 312 -2.03 13.89 -21.45
N PHE A 313 -2.87 14.67 -20.77
CA PHE A 313 -2.82 14.78 -19.31
C PHE A 313 -3.18 13.45 -18.64
N LEU A 314 -4.23 12.76 -19.07
CA LEU A 314 -4.62 11.48 -18.50
C LEU A 314 -3.57 10.39 -18.71
N GLN A 315 -2.93 10.35 -19.88
CA GLN A 315 -1.83 9.44 -20.16
C GLN A 315 -0.63 9.63 -19.22
N LEU A 316 -0.47 10.83 -18.63
CA LEU A 316 0.54 11.10 -17.60
C LEU A 316 0.00 10.86 -16.18
N ALA A 317 -1.24 11.28 -15.91
CA ALA A 317 -1.85 11.30 -14.58
C ALA A 317 -2.26 9.91 -14.10
N LEU A 318 -2.83 9.08 -14.98
CA LEU A 318 -3.36 7.78 -14.59
C LEU A 318 -2.26 6.80 -14.14
N PRO A 319 -1.13 6.61 -14.88
CA PRO A 319 -0.05 5.76 -14.40
C PRO A 319 0.58 6.26 -13.10
N TYR A 320 0.57 7.59 -12.88
CA TYR A 320 1.07 8.20 -11.66
C TYR A 320 0.17 7.96 -10.44
N LEU A 321 -1.15 8.07 -10.60
CA LEU A 321 -2.12 7.76 -9.54
C LEU A 321 -2.07 6.28 -9.14
N GLU A 322 -1.79 5.41 -10.11
CA GLU A 322 -1.57 3.99 -9.87
C GLU A 322 -0.26 3.73 -9.10
N SER A 323 0.82 4.44 -9.41
CA SER A 323 2.15 4.18 -8.83
C SER A 323 2.40 4.76 -7.44
N ILE A 324 1.67 5.80 -7.02
CA ILE A 324 1.87 6.40 -5.69
C ILE A 324 1.08 5.66 -4.60
N GLY A 325 1.77 5.34 -3.50
CA GLY A 325 1.21 4.53 -2.40
C GLY A 325 0.19 5.25 -1.53
N TYR A 326 0.15 6.59 -1.56
CA TYR A 326 -0.77 7.37 -0.73
C TYR A 326 -2.08 7.76 -1.42
N VAL A 327 -2.26 7.47 -2.72
CA VAL A 327 -3.57 7.60 -3.38
C VAL A 327 -4.26 6.25 -3.39
N GLU A 328 -5.39 6.17 -2.70
CA GLU A 328 -6.21 4.97 -2.67
C GLU A 328 -7.24 4.96 -3.79
N ARG A 329 -7.84 6.10 -4.12
CA ARG A 329 -8.91 6.15 -5.12
C ARG A 329 -8.88 7.43 -5.94
N TYR A 330 -9.34 7.31 -7.17
CA TYR A 330 -9.49 8.45 -8.08
C TYR A 330 -10.70 8.30 -8.99
N ALA A 331 -11.32 9.42 -9.34
CA ALA A 331 -12.41 9.48 -10.30
C ALA A 331 -12.21 10.68 -11.24
N TYR A 332 -11.95 10.41 -12.52
CA TYR A 332 -11.90 11.47 -13.52
C TYR A 332 -13.28 12.09 -13.66
N PHE A 333 -13.33 13.43 -13.67
CA PHE A 333 -14.59 14.15 -13.78
C PHE A 333 -14.69 14.79 -15.16
N GLN A 334 -15.52 14.20 -16.01
CA GLN A 334 -15.76 14.69 -17.37
C GLN A 334 -16.31 16.13 -17.35
N PRO A 335 -15.72 17.06 -18.12
CA PRO A 335 -16.17 18.46 -18.13
C PRO A 335 -17.61 18.67 -18.64
N LEU A 336 -18.17 17.72 -19.40
CA LEU A 336 -19.53 17.76 -19.98
C LEU A 336 -19.76 18.94 -20.92
N THR A 337 -18.72 19.32 -21.66
CA THR A 337 -18.74 20.45 -22.61
C THR A 337 -18.42 20.04 -24.04
N GLY A 338 -18.40 18.75 -24.34
CA GLY A 338 -17.89 18.20 -25.60
C GLY A 338 -16.36 18.09 -25.64
N THR A 339 -15.70 18.24 -24.48
CA THR A 339 -14.24 18.17 -24.35
C THR A 339 -13.89 17.26 -23.19
N GLY A 340 -13.12 16.21 -23.45
CA GLY A 340 -12.75 15.25 -22.39
C GLY A 340 -13.92 14.44 -21.84
N ASP A 341 -15.02 14.29 -22.59
CA ASP A 341 -16.17 13.50 -22.14
C ASP A 341 -15.93 12.02 -22.39
N PHE A 342 -16.40 11.12 -21.53
CA PHE A 342 -16.21 9.67 -21.75
C PHE A 342 -17.00 9.18 -22.96
N PHE A 343 -18.16 9.77 -23.22
CA PHE A 343 -19.11 9.30 -24.22
C PHE A 343 -19.55 10.41 -25.18
N GLU A 344 -19.68 10.06 -26.45
CA GLU A 344 -20.33 10.87 -27.47
C GLU A 344 -21.28 9.97 -28.27
N ASN A 345 -22.56 10.34 -28.35
CA ASN A 345 -23.60 9.55 -29.03
C ASN A 345 -23.69 8.08 -28.59
N GLY A 346 -23.48 7.81 -27.29
CA GLY A 346 -23.54 6.46 -26.71
C GLY A 346 -22.36 5.56 -27.05
N GLN A 347 -21.26 6.13 -27.57
CA GLN A 347 -20.00 5.42 -27.82
C GLN A 347 -18.89 6.05 -26.99
N LEU A 348 -17.87 5.26 -26.64
CA LEU A 348 -16.68 5.79 -25.97
C LEU A 348 -15.96 6.77 -26.90
N THR A 349 -15.54 7.91 -26.34
CA THR A 349 -14.59 8.81 -26.97
C THR A 349 -13.16 8.31 -26.75
N SER A 350 -12.17 8.98 -27.36
CA SER A 350 -10.76 8.73 -27.03
C SER A 350 -10.42 8.95 -25.55
N THR A 351 -11.11 9.87 -24.87
CA THR A 351 -10.96 10.07 -23.42
C THR A 351 -11.53 8.89 -22.63
N GLY A 352 -12.71 8.41 -23.04
CA GLY A 352 -13.33 7.21 -22.48
C GLY A 352 -12.45 5.97 -22.63
N GLU A 353 -11.88 5.75 -23.81
CA GLU A 353 -10.96 4.65 -24.09
C GLU A 353 -9.70 4.72 -23.22
N ILE A 354 -9.05 5.90 -23.12
CA ILE A 354 -7.86 6.07 -22.26
C ILE A 354 -8.17 5.73 -20.79
N TYR A 355 -9.33 6.15 -20.29
CA TYR A 355 -9.71 5.88 -18.90
C TYR A 355 -10.10 4.41 -18.68
N ARG A 356 -10.84 3.82 -19.63
CA ARG A 356 -11.20 2.38 -19.62
C ARG A 356 -9.95 1.52 -19.64
N ASP A 357 -9.01 1.80 -20.54
CA ASP A 357 -7.84 0.94 -20.81
C ASP A 357 -6.73 1.08 -19.76
N GLN A 358 -6.82 2.06 -18.85
CA GLN A 358 -5.96 2.11 -17.68
C GLN A 358 -6.26 0.93 -16.75
N VAL A 359 -5.31 0.00 -16.64
CA VAL A 359 -5.31 -1.05 -15.62
C VAL A 359 -5.20 -0.41 -14.24
N SER A 360 -6.09 -0.80 -13.34
CA SER A 360 -6.16 -0.23 -11.99
C SER A 360 -5.80 -1.26 -10.92
N THR A 361 -4.96 -0.84 -9.97
CA THR A 361 -4.51 -1.62 -8.82
C THR A 361 -5.49 -1.53 -7.66
N LEU A 362 -5.32 -2.36 -6.63
CA LEU A 362 -6.14 -2.32 -5.42
C LEU A 362 -6.09 -0.94 -4.75
N SER A 363 -7.25 -0.47 -4.30
CA SER A 363 -7.39 0.83 -3.64
C SER A 363 -6.80 0.87 -2.26
N TYR A 364 -6.82 -0.25 -1.55
CA TYR A 364 -6.24 -0.37 -0.22
C TYR A 364 -5.15 -1.43 -0.26
N THR A 365 -3.94 -1.00 0.08
CA THR A 365 -2.82 -1.91 0.30
C THR A 365 -2.24 -1.56 1.66
N PRO A 366 -2.23 -2.48 2.64
CA PRO A 366 -1.67 -2.21 3.96
C PRO A 366 -0.24 -1.67 3.84
N ASN A 367 0.04 -0.55 4.51
CA ASN A 367 1.41 -0.05 4.62
C ASN A 367 2.20 -0.95 5.59
N LYS A 368 2.80 -2.01 5.06
CA LYS A 368 3.55 -3.00 5.82
C LYS A 368 5.00 -2.98 5.34
N MET A 369 5.88 -2.37 6.13
CA MET A 369 7.31 -2.47 5.90
C MET A 369 7.73 -3.94 6.01
N PRO A 370 8.63 -4.44 5.13
CA PRO A 370 9.21 -5.77 5.34
C PRO A 370 10.02 -5.74 6.64
N SER A 371 10.00 -6.85 7.39
CA SER A 371 10.39 -6.90 8.81
C SER A 371 11.81 -6.45 9.15
N ILE A 372 12.74 -6.51 8.18
CA ILE A 372 14.15 -6.11 8.37
C ILE A 372 14.40 -4.61 8.14
N TRP A 373 13.42 -3.88 7.58
CA TRP A 373 13.61 -2.49 7.18
C TRP A 373 13.09 -1.51 8.22
N GLU A 374 13.94 -0.57 8.59
CA GLU A 374 13.62 0.59 9.40
C GLU A 374 13.54 1.86 8.53
N SER A 375 13.00 2.94 9.09
CA SER A 375 12.95 4.22 8.41
C SER A 375 13.01 5.39 9.39
N GLN A 376 13.87 6.36 9.13
CA GLN A 376 13.95 7.59 9.92
C GLN A 376 14.58 8.74 9.12
N ASP A 377 14.45 9.96 9.64
CA ASP A 377 15.23 11.10 9.15
C ASP A 377 16.65 11.09 9.74
N VAL A 378 17.64 11.35 8.89
CA VAL A 378 19.02 11.63 9.29
C VAL A 378 19.18 13.14 9.34
N GLY A 379 19.68 13.65 10.47
CA GLY A 379 19.87 15.08 10.69
C GLY A 379 18.61 15.82 11.08
N ASN A 380 18.73 17.15 11.16
CA ASN A 380 17.64 18.01 11.61
C ASN A 380 16.84 18.52 10.41
N VAL A 381 16.08 17.62 9.79
CA VAL A 381 15.27 17.94 8.61
C VAL A 381 14.16 18.94 8.96
N GLY A 382 13.88 19.89 8.07
CA GLY A 382 12.83 20.88 8.30
C GLY A 382 11.41 20.31 8.29
N LEU A 383 11.18 19.24 7.53
CA LEU A 383 9.89 18.54 7.47
C LEU A 383 10.10 17.02 7.58
N PRO A 384 9.46 16.31 8.53
CA PRO A 384 9.70 14.89 8.73
C PRO A 384 9.38 14.04 7.50
N GLY A 385 10.31 13.19 7.11
CA GLY A 385 10.14 12.26 5.99
C GLY A 385 9.21 11.10 6.31
N THR A 386 8.83 10.33 5.29
CA THR A 386 8.03 9.12 5.45
C THR A 386 8.34 8.10 4.38
N THR A 387 8.28 6.82 4.74
CA THR A 387 8.33 5.69 3.81
C THR A 387 7.00 4.96 3.81
N ILE A 388 6.45 4.70 2.63
CA ILE A 388 5.25 3.88 2.43
C ILE A 388 5.64 2.69 1.57
N HIS A 389 5.34 1.48 2.02
CA HIS A 389 5.48 0.27 1.23
C HIS A 389 4.10 -0.31 0.92
N ALA A 390 3.76 -0.37 -0.37
CA ALA A 390 2.50 -0.90 -0.86
C ALA A 390 2.73 -1.72 -2.13
N GLY A 391 2.44 -3.03 -2.07
CA GLY A 391 2.47 -3.92 -3.24
C GLY A 391 3.83 -3.96 -3.94
N GLY A 392 4.92 -4.03 -3.18
CA GLY A 392 6.29 -4.05 -3.72
C GLY A 392 6.82 -2.69 -4.20
N THR A 393 6.04 -1.63 -4.05
CA THR A 393 6.43 -0.25 -4.37
C THR A 393 6.72 0.53 -3.10
N PHE A 394 7.86 1.20 -3.06
CA PHE A 394 8.24 2.11 -1.97
C PHE A 394 8.08 3.54 -2.42
N THR A 395 7.24 4.31 -1.74
CA THR A 395 7.21 5.78 -1.84
C THR A 395 7.99 6.35 -0.66
N VAL A 396 9.22 6.80 -0.92
CA VAL A 396 10.12 7.37 0.08
C VAL A 396 10.12 8.88 -0.09
N CYS A 397 9.77 9.58 0.98
CA CYS A 397 9.65 11.02 1.00
C CYS A 397 10.68 11.63 1.95
N GLY A 398 11.47 12.58 1.45
CA GLY A 398 12.45 13.28 2.27
C GLY A 398 12.49 14.79 2.01
N SER A 399 12.66 15.56 3.09
CA SER A 399 13.13 16.95 3.02
C SER A 399 14.64 17.00 3.31
N GLY A 400 15.16 18.08 3.90
CA GLY A 400 16.56 18.18 4.29
C GLY A 400 17.40 19.09 3.40
N SER A 401 18.42 19.74 3.96
CA SER A 401 19.39 20.54 3.21
C SER A 401 20.26 19.74 2.24
N GLY A 402 20.33 18.42 2.39
CA GLY A 402 20.94 17.53 1.41
C GLY A 402 21.83 16.42 1.96
N ILE A 403 22.29 15.58 1.03
CA ILE A 403 23.41 14.67 1.24
C ILE A 403 24.67 15.40 0.76
N GLY A 404 25.64 15.65 1.63
CA GLY A 404 26.81 16.43 1.26
C GLY A 404 27.51 17.19 2.39
N GLY A 405 28.51 17.99 2.05
CA GLY A 405 29.24 18.82 3.03
C GLY A 405 29.83 17.97 4.17
N ILE A 406 29.68 18.43 5.41
CA ILE A 406 30.17 17.73 6.62
C ILE A 406 29.06 17.07 7.44
N ALA A 407 27.79 17.30 7.07
CA ALA A 407 26.62 16.83 7.80
C ALA A 407 25.46 16.68 6.80
N ASP A 408 24.77 15.54 6.86
CA ASP A 408 23.67 15.21 5.98
C ASP A 408 22.30 15.49 6.63
N GLU A 409 21.32 15.86 5.80
CA GLU A 409 19.92 15.99 6.14
C GLU A 409 19.04 15.39 5.03
N PHE A 410 18.40 14.25 5.33
CA PHE A 410 17.59 13.47 4.37
C PHE A 410 16.73 12.41 5.08
N HIS A 411 15.83 11.76 4.36
CA HIS A 411 15.05 10.61 4.85
C HIS A 411 15.67 9.29 4.39
N TYR A 412 15.81 8.33 5.31
CA TYR A 412 16.49 7.05 5.08
C TYR A 412 15.62 5.87 5.46
N MET A 413 15.35 4.99 4.49
CA MET A 413 14.84 3.64 4.73
C MET A 413 16.02 2.68 4.65
N TYR A 414 16.27 1.88 5.68
CA TYR A 414 17.51 1.12 5.79
C TYR A 414 17.36 -0.19 6.57
N THR A 415 18.35 -1.06 6.40
CA THR A 415 18.56 -2.26 7.21
C THR A 415 20.05 -2.36 7.54
N PRO A 416 20.45 -3.04 8.63
CA PRO A 416 21.84 -3.40 8.85
C PRO A 416 22.41 -4.25 7.71
N LEU A 417 23.69 -4.06 7.39
CA LEU A 417 24.50 -4.91 6.53
C LEU A 417 25.83 -5.18 7.25
N ASN A 418 26.17 -6.45 7.42
CA ASN A 418 27.44 -6.87 8.00
C ASN A 418 28.39 -7.30 6.87
N GLY A 419 29.57 -6.68 6.81
CA GLY A 419 30.58 -6.99 5.81
C GLY A 419 30.19 -6.55 4.39
N ASP A 420 30.42 -7.45 3.45
CA ASP A 420 30.29 -7.24 2.01
C ASP A 420 28.85 -7.52 1.53
N GLY A 421 28.44 -6.84 0.46
CA GLY A 421 27.09 -6.97 -0.06
C GLY A 421 26.76 -6.01 -1.19
N SER A 422 25.58 -6.16 -1.76
CA SER A 422 25.07 -5.28 -2.80
C SER A 422 23.60 -4.94 -2.60
N ILE A 423 23.21 -3.74 -3.00
CA ILE A 423 21.82 -3.31 -3.05
C ILE A 423 21.50 -2.81 -4.45
N ILE A 424 20.34 -3.22 -4.98
CA ILE A 424 19.83 -2.85 -6.30
C ILE A 424 18.41 -2.32 -6.15
N VAL A 425 18.08 -1.27 -6.90
CA VAL A 425 16.72 -0.74 -6.93
C VAL A 425 16.38 -0.12 -8.29
N HIS A 426 15.12 -0.20 -8.69
CA HIS A 426 14.58 0.57 -9.81
C HIS A 426 13.98 1.89 -9.30
N VAL A 427 14.55 3.02 -9.71
CA VAL A 427 14.02 4.36 -9.45
C VAL A 427 13.02 4.68 -10.56
N ASP A 428 11.72 4.55 -10.25
CA ASP A 428 10.63 4.73 -11.21
C ASP A 428 10.38 6.21 -11.49
N ALA A 429 10.35 7.04 -10.44
CA ALA A 429 10.17 8.48 -10.57
C ALA A 429 10.70 9.24 -9.35
N ILE A 430 11.34 10.38 -9.59
CA ILE A 430 11.66 11.41 -8.58
C ILE A 430 10.68 12.57 -8.79
N LEU A 431 9.96 12.95 -7.76
CA LEU A 431 8.85 13.89 -7.82
C LEU A 431 9.18 15.12 -6.97
N GLN A 432 8.94 16.29 -7.56
CA GLN A 432 9.27 17.65 -7.09
C GLN A 432 10.65 18.18 -7.52
N ARG A 433 10.66 19.47 -7.92
CA ARG A 433 11.72 20.11 -8.72
C ARG A 433 12.82 20.73 -7.87
N GLY A 434 14.05 20.36 -8.17
CA GLY A 434 15.25 21.02 -7.65
C GLY A 434 16.50 20.19 -7.92
N ASP A 435 17.48 20.34 -7.04
CA ASP A 435 18.66 19.48 -6.99
C ASP A 435 18.41 18.19 -6.19
N SER A 436 17.14 17.82 -5.97
CA SER A 436 16.73 16.69 -5.16
C SER A 436 17.51 15.43 -5.52
N LYS A 437 17.89 14.68 -4.49
CA LYS A 437 18.73 13.49 -4.62
C LYS A 437 17.99 12.31 -4.05
N ALA A 438 17.90 11.24 -4.82
CA ALA A 438 17.29 10.00 -4.40
C ALA A 438 18.05 8.79 -4.93
N GLY A 439 18.22 7.75 -4.12
CA GLY A 439 18.89 6.54 -4.57
C GLY A 439 19.34 5.65 -3.42
N LEU A 440 20.47 4.99 -3.61
CA LEU A 440 21.06 4.02 -2.71
C LEU A 440 22.13 4.65 -1.84
N MET A 441 22.24 4.21 -0.58
CA MET A 441 23.30 4.61 0.33
C MET A 441 23.74 3.45 1.21
N ILE A 442 25.07 3.31 1.37
CA ILE A 442 25.73 2.58 2.45
C ILE A 442 26.37 3.62 3.39
N ARG A 443 26.06 3.57 4.68
CA ARG A 443 26.58 4.51 5.69
C ARG A 443 26.95 3.80 6.98
N GLU A 444 28.03 4.24 7.62
CA GLU A 444 28.55 3.60 8.84
C GLU A 444 27.58 3.69 10.02
N THR A 445 27.16 4.90 10.37
CA THR A 445 26.22 5.19 11.46
C THR A 445 25.08 6.07 10.98
N LEU A 446 24.05 6.26 11.81
CA LEU A 446 22.95 7.19 11.53
C LEU A 446 23.27 8.65 11.89
N ASP A 447 24.52 8.94 12.31
CA ASP A 447 24.96 10.31 12.64
C ASP A 447 25.10 11.18 11.39
N THR A 448 24.79 12.47 11.48
CA THR A 448 24.80 13.39 10.33
C THR A 448 26.12 13.44 9.57
N GLY A 449 27.26 13.32 10.26
CA GLY A 449 28.59 13.36 9.66
C GLY A 449 29.17 12.00 9.27
N SER A 450 28.39 10.92 9.32
CA SER A 450 28.87 9.54 9.10
C SER A 450 29.64 9.39 7.79
N LYS A 451 30.65 8.50 7.78
CA LYS A 451 31.20 8.00 6.52
C LYS A 451 30.10 7.32 5.72
N HIS A 452 30.10 7.52 4.41
CA HIS A 452 29.11 6.94 3.52
C HIS A 452 29.61 6.84 2.09
N ALA A 453 28.93 6.03 1.29
CA ALA A 453 28.91 6.09 -0.15
C ALA A 453 27.46 5.97 -0.62
N SER A 454 27.13 6.67 -1.70
CA SER A 454 25.78 6.67 -2.24
C SER A 454 25.79 6.77 -3.75
N MET A 455 24.88 6.02 -4.37
CA MET A 455 24.56 6.11 -5.80
C MET A 455 23.19 6.76 -5.93
N LEU A 456 23.15 8.00 -6.42
CA LEU A 456 21.97 8.86 -6.40
C LEU A 456 21.60 9.33 -7.81
N LEU A 457 20.32 9.68 -7.97
CA LEU A 457 19.74 10.32 -9.15
C LEU A 457 19.08 11.65 -8.76
N THR A 458 19.02 12.54 -9.73
CA THR A 458 18.20 13.77 -9.68
C THR A 458 17.10 13.71 -10.74
N GLU A 459 15.99 14.42 -10.55
CA GLU A 459 14.87 14.47 -11.53
C GLU A 459 15.34 14.79 -12.97
N TYR A 460 16.36 15.65 -13.13
CA TYR A 460 16.84 16.10 -14.45
C TYR A 460 17.90 15.21 -15.10
N GLY A 461 18.08 13.97 -14.62
CA GLY A 461 19.02 13.01 -15.22
C GLY A 461 20.47 13.29 -14.86
N GLN A 462 20.80 13.36 -13.57
CA GLN A 462 22.18 13.29 -13.11
C GLN A 462 22.38 12.04 -12.26
N ALA A 463 23.25 11.14 -12.73
CA ALA A 463 23.79 10.05 -11.93
C ALA A 463 24.93 10.60 -11.07
N ARG A 464 24.90 10.32 -9.76
CA ARG A 464 25.83 10.90 -8.78
C ARG A 464 26.36 9.83 -7.86
N PHE A 465 27.69 9.68 -7.79
CA PHE A 465 28.35 8.92 -6.74
C PHE A 465 28.90 9.89 -5.71
N GLU A 466 28.32 9.91 -4.52
CA GLU A 466 28.74 10.81 -3.43
C GLU A 466 29.31 9.99 -2.27
N HIS A 467 30.41 10.46 -1.67
CA HIS A 467 31.11 9.70 -0.63
C HIS A 467 31.77 10.60 0.42
N ARG A 468 31.85 10.10 1.66
CA ARG A 468 32.58 10.71 2.77
C ARG A 468 33.48 9.66 3.43
N SER A 469 34.79 9.92 3.43
CA SER A 469 35.79 8.95 3.92
C SER A 469 36.21 9.13 5.38
N SER A 470 35.78 10.22 6.04
CA SER A 470 36.03 10.45 7.47
C SER A 470 34.81 11.05 8.16
N MET A 471 34.63 10.74 9.44
CA MET A 471 33.56 11.32 10.26
C MET A 471 33.65 12.85 10.24
N ASN A 472 32.54 13.53 9.90
CA ASN A 472 32.45 14.98 9.70
C ASN A 472 33.40 15.54 8.62
N GLY A 473 33.93 14.69 7.74
CA GLY A 473 34.72 15.10 6.58
C GLY A 473 33.86 15.68 5.46
N SER A 474 34.49 16.36 4.51
CA SER A 474 33.79 16.84 3.31
C SER A 474 33.36 15.68 2.42
N THR A 475 32.12 15.69 1.95
CA THR A 475 31.62 14.78 0.92
C THR A 475 32.21 15.13 -0.45
N GLY A 476 32.81 14.15 -1.13
CA GLY A 476 33.20 14.21 -2.54
C GLY A 476 32.08 13.70 -3.45
N ALA A 477 32.06 14.14 -4.71
CA ALA A 477 31.04 13.74 -5.68
C ALA A 477 31.61 13.52 -7.09
N ILE A 478 31.18 12.45 -7.74
CA ILE A 478 31.37 12.17 -9.17
C ILE A 478 30.00 12.25 -9.82
N ILE A 479 29.85 13.11 -10.84
CA ILE A 479 28.56 13.41 -11.46
C ILE A 479 28.62 13.14 -12.96
N LYS A 480 27.59 12.47 -13.50
CA LYS A 480 27.40 12.24 -14.93
C LYS A 480 25.98 12.63 -15.34
N SER A 481 25.87 13.47 -16.37
CA SER A 481 24.59 13.73 -17.04
C SER A 481 24.16 12.50 -17.85
N ILE A 482 22.93 12.08 -17.65
CA ILE A 482 22.24 10.99 -18.34
C ILE A 482 20.86 11.50 -18.83
N PRO A 483 20.22 10.84 -19.80
CA PRO A 483 18.83 11.15 -20.11
C PRO A 483 17.95 11.10 -18.85
N SER A 484 16.92 11.95 -18.77
CA SER A 484 15.93 11.84 -17.70
C SER A 484 15.03 10.64 -17.94
N GLY A 485 14.73 9.87 -16.91
CA GLY A 485 13.86 8.70 -17.02
C GLY A 485 14.02 7.79 -15.81
N PRO A 486 13.32 6.65 -15.82
CA PRO A 486 13.53 5.61 -14.82
C PRO A 486 14.89 4.93 -15.04
N TYR A 487 15.56 4.56 -13.95
CA TYR A 487 16.87 3.90 -13.98
C TYR A 487 16.99 2.89 -12.85
N TRP A 488 17.71 1.81 -13.12
CA TRP A 488 18.23 0.92 -12.10
C TRP A 488 19.51 1.49 -11.51
N LEU A 489 19.63 1.43 -10.19
CA LEU A 489 20.83 1.77 -9.45
C LEU A 489 21.35 0.53 -8.73
N LYS A 490 22.68 0.45 -8.60
CA LYS A 490 23.37 -0.59 -7.82
C LYS A 490 24.48 0.04 -6.99
N LEU A 491 24.62 -0.40 -5.74
CA LEU A 491 25.74 -0.06 -4.86
C LEU A 491 26.30 -1.36 -4.27
N GLU A 492 27.59 -1.60 -4.47
CA GLU A 492 28.30 -2.82 -4.09
C GLU A 492 29.44 -2.48 -3.12
N ARG A 493 29.56 -3.22 -2.02
CA ARG A 493 30.69 -3.15 -1.08
C ARG A 493 31.47 -4.46 -1.11
N GLN A 494 32.78 -4.35 -1.34
CA GLN A 494 33.74 -5.44 -1.27
C GLN A 494 34.97 -5.01 -0.45
N GLY A 495 35.09 -5.48 0.78
CA GLY A 495 35.97 -4.95 1.81
C GLY A 495 35.77 -3.44 2.02
N ASP A 496 36.84 -2.70 1.74
CA ASP A 496 36.85 -1.23 1.80
C ASP A 496 36.47 -0.59 0.45
N VAL A 497 36.22 -1.36 -0.61
CA VAL A 497 35.90 -0.83 -1.94
C VAL A 497 34.39 -0.75 -2.10
N ILE A 498 33.89 0.44 -2.47
CA ILE A 498 32.48 0.66 -2.79
C ILE A 498 32.33 1.11 -4.24
N THR A 499 31.51 0.39 -4.99
CA THR A 499 31.26 0.60 -6.42
C THR A 499 29.80 0.99 -6.65
N GLY A 500 29.58 2.11 -7.33
CA GLY A 500 28.24 2.57 -7.70
C GLY A 500 28.02 2.52 -9.20
N SER A 501 26.92 1.90 -9.61
CA SER A 501 26.57 1.67 -11.01
C SER A 501 25.10 2.02 -11.31
N TYR A 502 24.79 2.27 -12.58
CA TYR A 502 23.42 2.48 -13.05
C TYR A 502 23.15 1.74 -14.36
N SER A 503 21.87 1.46 -14.65
CA SER A 503 21.42 0.75 -15.85
C SER A 503 20.01 1.21 -16.28
N ASN A 504 19.66 1.03 -17.55
CA ASN A 504 18.28 1.20 -18.06
C ASN A 504 17.47 -0.10 -18.05
N ASP A 505 18.11 -1.26 -17.89
CA ASP A 505 17.52 -2.58 -18.15
C ASP A 505 17.85 -3.63 -17.07
N ALA A 506 18.60 -3.27 -16.02
CA ALA A 506 19.14 -4.15 -14.98
C ALA A 506 20.12 -5.24 -15.46
N GLU A 507 20.42 -5.31 -16.76
CA GLU A 507 21.33 -6.30 -17.35
C GLU A 507 22.68 -5.64 -17.70
N ASN A 508 22.62 -4.48 -18.34
CA ASN A 508 23.78 -3.74 -18.83
C ASN A 508 24.14 -2.59 -17.87
N TRP A 509 25.10 -2.85 -16.98
CA TRP A 509 25.51 -1.91 -15.95
C TRP A 509 26.65 -0.99 -16.40
N THR A 510 26.51 0.31 -16.13
CA THR A 510 27.58 1.30 -16.25
C THR A 510 28.06 1.70 -14.87
N THR A 511 29.32 1.40 -14.55
CA THR A 511 29.97 1.90 -13.33
C THR A 511 30.23 3.38 -13.42
N LEU A 512 29.72 4.15 -12.46
CA LEU A 512 29.97 5.58 -12.35
C LEU A 512 31.26 5.87 -11.58
N SER A 513 31.47 5.19 -10.46
CA SER A 513 32.67 5.34 -9.64
C SER A 513 32.92 4.11 -8.77
N GLU A 514 34.19 3.96 -8.38
CA GLU A 514 34.69 3.05 -7.37
C GLU A 514 35.53 3.87 -6.39
N GLN A 515 35.31 3.73 -5.09
CA GLN A 515 36.05 4.43 -4.05
C GLN A 515 36.47 3.49 -2.93
N THR A 516 37.69 3.66 -2.42
CA THR A 516 38.15 2.98 -1.21
C THR A 516 37.80 3.81 0.02
N ILE A 517 36.91 3.28 0.86
CA ILE A 517 36.40 3.90 2.08
C ILE A 517 36.42 2.84 3.18
N THR A 518 37.30 3.03 4.17
CA THR A 518 37.31 2.15 5.34
C THR A 518 36.09 2.42 6.20
N LEU A 519 35.12 1.49 6.18
CA LEU A 519 33.92 1.47 7.03
C LEU A 519 34.05 0.38 8.10
N SER A 520 33.29 0.46 9.19
CA SER A 520 33.11 -0.68 10.10
C SER A 520 32.47 -1.87 9.40
N GLU A 521 32.62 -3.05 9.97
CA GLU A 521 31.99 -4.28 9.46
C GLU A 521 30.47 -4.11 9.40
N ASP A 522 29.87 -3.66 10.50
CA ASP A 522 28.46 -3.28 10.58
C ASP A 522 28.23 -1.89 9.99
N VAL A 523 27.34 -1.82 8.99
CA VAL A 523 26.90 -0.58 8.35
C VAL A 523 25.39 -0.62 8.14
N HIS A 524 24.83 0.49 7.67
CA HIS A 524 23.43 0.59 7.26
C HIS A 524 23.39 0.74 5.74
N VAL A 525 22.46 0.03 5.09
CA VAL A 525 22.27 0.07 3.63
C VAL A 525 20.80 0.32 3.31
N GLY A 526 20.51 1.12 2.28
CA GLY A 526 19.12 1.40 1.92
C GLY A 526 18.87 2.58 0.98
N LEU A 527 17.64 3.08 1.02
CA LEU A 527 17.09 4.13 0.16
C LEU A 527 17.21 5.50 0.85
N ALA A 528 17.92 6.43 0.22
CA ALA A 528 18.13 7.78 0.72
C ALA A 528 17.43 8.80 -0.19
N VAL A 529 16.63 9.71 0.39
CA VAL A 529 15.91 10.77 -0.34
C VAL A 529 16.05 12.11 0.35
N SER A 530 16.46 13.13 -0.40
CA SER A 530 16.48 14.52 0.05
C SER A 530 15.92 15.44 -1.02
N SER A 531 15.10 16.41 -0.61
CA SER A 531 14.65 17.49 -1.48
C SER A 531 15.73 18.56 -1.73
N GLN A 532 16.84 18.53 -0.96
CA GLN A 532 17.84 19.60 -0.89
C GLN A 532 17.23 20.95 -0.49
N ASN A 533 16.09 20.91 0.21
CA ASN A 533 15.34 22.06 0.67
C ASN A 533 14.47 21.70 1.87
N ASP A 534 14.84 22.16 3.05
CA ASP A 534 14.12 21.92 4.31
C ASP A 534 12.66 22.38 4.35
N THR A 535 12.23 23.20 3.38
CA THR A 535 10.86 23.71 3.31
C THR A 535 9.97 22.93 2.36
N ASN A 536 10.50 21.94 1.63
CA ASN A 536 9.76 21.14 0.66
C ASN A 536 10.14 19.66 0.72
N PHE A 537 9.24 18.82 0.23
CA PHE A 537 9.46 17.38 0.10
C PHE A 537 9.92 16.99 -1.30
N CYS A 538 10.61 15.88 -1.38
CA CYS A 538 10.81 15.10 -2.60
C CYS A 538 10.21 13.72 -2.39
N ASP A 539 9.21 13.35 -3.18
CA ASP A 539 8.67 11.99 -3.20
C ASP A 539 9.42 11.18 -4.25
N THR A 540 9.97 10.02 -3.89
CA THR A 540 10.58 9.11 -4.86
C THR A 540 9.91 7.75 -4.81
N ILE A 541 9.59 7.24 -6.00
CA ILE A 541 9.00 5.92 -6.20
C ILE A 541 10.11 4.95 -6.55
N PHE A 542 10.31 3.96 -5.70
CA PHE A 542 11.24 2.85 -5.89
C PHE A 542 10.47 1.54 -6.06
N LYS A 543 10.99 0.68 -6.93
CA LYS A 543 10.45 -0.67 -7.18
C LYS A 543 11.60 -1.67 -7.23
N SER A 544 11.27 -2.95 -7.10
CA SER A 544 12.23 -4.06 -7.30
C SER A 544 13.50 -3.90 -6.47
N LEU A 545 13.34 -3.54 -5.20
CA LEU A 545 14.42 -3.44 -4.24
C LEU A 545 14.96 -4.84 -3.93
N SER A 546 16.25 -5.06 -4.12
CA SER A 546 16.92 -6.29 -3.69
C SER A 546 18.21 -5.98 -2.92
N LEU A 547 18.48 -6.81 -1.93
CA LEU A 547 19.68 -6.76 -1.10
C LEU A 547 20.34 -8.14 -1.13
N SER A 548 21.66 -8.18 -1.30
CA SER A 548 22.47 -9.38 -1.13
C SER A 548 23.60 -9.11 -0.13
N SER A 549 23.84 -10.04 0.78
CA SER A 549 25.01 -10.09 1.67
C SER A 549 25.96 -11.18 1.20
N VAL A 550 27.27 -10.92 1.22
CA VAL A 550 28.31 -11.94 0.92
C VAL A 550 28.60 -12.80 2.15
N SER A 551 28.16 -12.39 3.34
CA SER A 551 28.19 -13.23 4.56
C SER A 551 27.25 -14.43 4.50
N ASP A 552 26.54 -14.61 3.40
CA ASP A 552 25.60 -15.70 3.23
C ASP A 552 26.20 -16.92 2.54
N ASP A 553 27.36 -16.95 1.88
CA ASP A 553 27.90 -18.18 1.24
C ASP A 553 29.43 -18.09 1.07
N SER A 554 30.18 -18.43 2.12
CA SER A 554 31.63 -18.20 2.24
C SER A 554 32.48 -19.16 1.40
N ASP A 555 31.98 -20.36 1.09
CA ASP A 555 32.67 -21.33 0.23
C ASP A 555 32.08 -21.44 -1.19
N ASN A 556 31.12 -20.57 -1.50
CA ASN A 556 30.58 -20.30 -2.83
C ASN A 556 29.94 -21.54 -3.46
N ASP A 557 29.21 -22.25 -2.61
CA ASP A 557 28.65 -23.57 -2.84
C ASP A 557 27.14 -23.51 -3.14
N GLN A 558 26.55 -22.30 -3.07
CA GLN A 558 25.14 -21.93 -3.26
C GLN A 558 24.22 -22.25 -2.07
N LEU A 559 24.74 -22.77 -0.97
CA LEU A 559 24.03 -22.88 0.30
C LEU A 559 24.39 -21.71 1.22
N PRO A 560 23.44 -21.23 2.05
CA PRO A 560 23.81 -20.19 2.97
C PRO A 560 24.68 -20.66 4.15
N ASP A 561 25.75 -19.95 4.51
CA ASP A 561 26.63 -20.25 5.65
C ASP A 561 25.84 -20.52 6.93
N GLN A 562 24.82 -19.69 7.22
CA GLN A 562 23.99 -19.87 8.40
C GLN A 562 23.12 -21.13 8.32
N TRP A 563 22.67 -21.49 7.13
CA TRP A 563 21.90 -22.69 6.89
C TRP A 563 22.79 -23.94 7.05
N GLU A 564 23.99 -23.92 6.49
CA GLU A 564 24.96 -25.00 6.61
C GLU A 564 25.47 -25.18 8.05
N LEU A 565 25.79 -24.09 8.75
CA LEU A 565 26.19 -24.14 10.16
C LEU A 565 25.07 -24.66 11.06
N LYS A 566 23.80 -24.41 10.70
CA LYS A 566 22.63 -24.91 11.43
C LYS A 566 22.48 -26.42 11.28
N PHE A 567 22.63 -26.96 10.08
CA PHE A 567 22.35 -28.38 9.79
C PHE A 567 23.60 -29.28 9.85
N PHE A 568 24.74 -28.80 9.36
CA PHE A 568 25.96 -29.59 9.21
C PHE A 568 27.09 -29.18 10.16
N THR A 569 26.94 -28.05 10.87
CA THR A 569 27.93 -27.49 11.82
C THR A 569 29.26 -27.07 11.21
N ASN A 570 29.39 -27.13 9.87
CA ASN A 570 30.50 -26.65 9.06
C ASN A 570 30.03 -26.42 7.62
N LEU A 571 30.80 -25.66 6.85
CA LEU A 571 30.46 -25.28 5.46
C LEU A 571 30.84 -26.38 4.44
N THR A 572 31.86 -27.18 4.72
CA THR A 572 32.39 -28.14 3.75
C THR A 572 31.59 -29.46 3.61
N THR A 573 30.45 -29.58 4.27
CA THR A 573 29.72 -30.87 4.35
C THR A 573 28.93 -31.16 3.11
N SER A 574 28.35 -30.13 2.50
CA SER A 574 27.71 -30.26 1.20
C SER A 574 28.75 -29.96 0.12
N GLU A 575 28.99 -30.87 -0.82
CA GLU A 575 29.92 -30.60 -1.92
C GLU A 575 29.24 -29.68 -2.97
N GLY A 576 29.05 -28.39 -2.64
CA GLY A 576 28.41 -27.44 -3.55
C GLY A 576 26.91 -27.60 -3.67
N GLY A 577 26.23 -27.96 -2.58
CA GLY A 577 24.79 -28.22 -2.57
C GLY A 577 24.32 -29.45 -3.37
N THR A 578 25.23 -30.19 -4.02
CA THR A 578 24.91 -31.33 -4.91
C THR A 578 24.96 -32.69 -4.22
N SER A 579 25.47 -32.74 -2.98
CA SER A 579 25.37 -33.94 -2.16
C SER A 579 23.95 -34.13 -1.64
N ASN A 580 23.72 -35.32 -1.12
CA ASN A 580 22.51 -35.68 -0.41
C ASN A 580 22.97 -36.26 0.93
N TYR A 581 22.93 -35.43 1.96
CA TYR A 581 23.53 -35.73 3.26
C TYR A 581 22.80 -36.87 4.00
N ASP A 582 21.47 -36.91 3.95
CA ASP A 582 20.67 -37.88 4.68
C ASP A 582 20.25 -39.13 3.88
N GLY A 583 20.52 -39.14 2.57
CA GLY A 583 20.32 -40.24 1.63
C GLY A 583 18.90 -40.37 1.06
N ASP A 584 18.11 -39.31 1.10
CA ASP A 584 16.73 -39.26 0.58
C ASP A 584 16.66 -39.13 -0.98
N SER A 585 15.65 -38.45 -1.53
CA SER A 585 15.54 -38.19 -2.97
C SER A 585 15.92 -36.76 -3.41
N ASN A 586 16.20 -35.85 -2.48
CA ASN A 586 16.56 -34.46 -2.76
C ASN A 586 18.08 -34.23 -2.61
N THR A 587 18.62 -33.16 -3.18
CA THR A 587 19.98 -32.71 -2.83
C THR A 587 19.91 -31.65 -1.75
N ASP A 588 20.99 -31.43 -0.99
CA ASP A 588 21.00 -30.44 0.09
C ASP A 588 20.60 -29.03 -0.42
N PHE A 589 20.96 -28.68 -1.66
CA PHE A 589 20.49 -27.45 -2.32
C PHE A 589 18.99 -27.44 -2.59
N GLU A 590 18.42 -28.54 -3.07
CA GLU A 590 16.97 -28.64 -3.28
C GLU A 590 16.23 -28.51 -1.96
N GLU A 591 16.77 -29.10 -0.90
CA GLU A 591 16.23 -29.01 0.46
C GLU A 591 16.30 -27.60 1.03
N TYR A 592 17.41 -26.88 0.79
CA TYR A 592 17.49 -25.46 1.11
C TYR A 592 16.40 -24.64 0.39
N ILE A 593 16.22 -24.86 -0.92
CA ILE A 593 15.26 -24.12 -1.74
C ILE A 593 13.80 -24.39 -1.32
N VAL A 594 13.49 -25.62 -0.93
CA VAL A 594 12.12 -26.02 -0.54
C VAL A 594 11.89 -26.00 0.98
N GLY A 595 12.93 -25.74 1.76
CA GLY A 595 12.95 -25.58 3.21
C GLY A 595 12.87 -26.88 4.02
N THR A 596 13.24 -28.04 3.46
CA THR A 596 13.26 -29.31 4.19
C THR A 596 14.53 -29.47 5.04
N ASP A 597 14.48 -30.33 6.08
CA ASP A 597 15.60 -30.63 6.97
C ASP A 597 16.55 -31.68 6.35
N PRO A 598 17.76 -31.28 5.90
CA PRO A 598 18.71 -32.15 5.20
C PRO A 598 19.40 -33.17 6.10
N THR A 599 18.99 -33.28 7.36
CA THR A 599 19.51 -34.24 8.34
C THR A 599 18.48 -35.29 8.73
N ASP A 600 17.24 -35.19 8.26
CA ASP A 600 16.16 -36.15 8.52
C ASP A 600 15.63 -36.73 7.20
N PRO A 601 15.92 -37.99 6.84
CA PRO A 601 15.53 -38.60 5.56
C PRO A 601 14.01 -38.83 5.41
N ARG A 602 13.21 -38.35 6.36
CA ARG A 602 11.74 -38.31 6.32
C ARG A 602 11.22 -36.91 5.97
N SER A 603 12.06 -35.89 6.02
CA SER A 603 11.78 -34.50 5.68
C SER A 603 12.32 -34.25 4.28
N PHE A 604 11.56 -34.67 3.26
CA PHE A 604 11.98 -34.50 1.87
C PHE A 604 10.85 -34.01 0.99
N PHE A 605 11.20 -33.26 -0.05
CA PHE A 605 10.22 -32.72 -0.98
C PHE A 605 9.79 -33.79 -1.97
N SER A 606 8.59 -34.32 -1.74
CA SER A 606 7.89 -35.17 -2.71
C SER A 606 6.56 -34.56 -3.12
N SER A 607 6.30 -34.56 -4.43
CA SER A 607 5.00 -34.17 -4.96
C SER A 607 4.25 -35.42 -5.42
N SER A 608 2.99 -35.54 -4.98
CA SER A 608 2.11 -36.63 -5.39
C SER A 608 0.96 -36.07 -6.21
N PRO A 609 1.06 -36.08 -7.55
CA PRO A 609 -0.08 -35.73 -8.40
C PRO A 609 -1.13 -36.83 -8.31
N THR A 610 -2.34 -36.46 -7.88
CA THR A 610 -3.50 -37.37 -7.87
C THR A 610 -4.61 -36.79 -8.75
N LYS A 611 -5.27 -37.68 -9.50
CA LYS A 611 -6.43 -37.31 -10.30
C LYS A 611 -7.66 -37.37 -9.41
N ALA A 612 -8.27 -36.22 -9.14
CA ALA A 612 -9.50 -36.14 -8.36
C ALA A 612 -10.72 -36.52 -9.22
N ASP A 613 -11.77 -37.05 -8.57
CA ASP A 613 -13.00 -37.56 -9.21
C ASP A 613 -13.78 -36.48 -10.00
N ASN A 614 -13.49 -35.21 -9.74
CA ASN A 614 -14.08 -34.02 -10.36
C ASN A 614 -13.31 -33.49 -11.60
N GLY A 615 -12.24 -34.17 -12.03
CA GLY A 615 -11.44 -33.76 -13.19
C GLY A 615 -10.29 -32.80 -12.88
N PHE A 616 -10.02 -32.51 -11.61
CA PHE A 616 -8.88 -31.69 -11.19
C PHE A 616 -7.62 -32.55 -10.98
N LEU A 617 -6.46 -31.94 -11.20
CA LEU A 617 -5.18 -32.45 -10.72
C LEU A 617 -4.91 -31.84 -9.34
N GLU A 618 -4.80 -32.69 -8.33
CA GLU A 618 -4.44 -32.32 -6.96
C GLU A 618 -2.96 -32.65 -6.74
N ILE A 619 -2.17 -31.65 -6.36
CA ILE A 619 -0.74 -31.82 -6.07
C ILE A 619 -0.53 -31.52 -4.60
N THR A 620 -0.17 -32.56 -3.84
CA THR A 620 0.20 -32.43 -2.43
C THR A 620 1.72 -32.46 -2.28
N PHE A 621 2.27 -31.58 -1.44
CA PHE A 621 3.70 -31.49 -1.12
C PHE A 621 3.90 -30.94 0.30
N PRO A 622 5.03 -31.20 0.98
CA PRO A 622 5.35 -30.55 2.25
C PRO A 622 5.73 -29.08 1.98
N GLY A 623 5.03 -28.14 2.62
CA GLY A 623 5.34 -26.71 2.55
C GLY A 623 5.82 -26.18 3.88
N VAL A 624 6.64 -25.13 3.82
CA VAL A 624 7.30 -24.48 4.95
C VAL A 624 6.77 -23.07 5.11
N ALA A 625 6.61 -22.64 6.35
CA ALA A 625 6.14 -21.29 6.64
C ALA A 625 7.13 -20.24 6.13
N GLY A 626 6.62 -19.21 5.45
CA GLY A 626 7.44 -18.11 4.94
C GLY A 626 7.96 -18.28 3.51
N LEU A 627 7.81 -19.47 2.90
CA LEU A 627 8.03 -19.67 1.46
C LEU A 627 6.73 -19.51 0.66
N THR A 628 6.83 -19.05 -0.58
CA THR A 628 5.74 -19.07 -1.56
C THR A 628 5.99 -20.15 -2.59
N TYR A 629 5.05 -21.10 -2.70
CA TYR A 629 5.10 -22.19 -3.66
C TYR A 629 4.13 -21.92 -4.81
N THR A 630 4.65 -21.82 -6.03
CA THR A 630 3.90 -21.54 -7.25
C THR A 630 3.85 -22.76 -8.16
N LEU A 631 2.66 -23.23 -8.52
CA LEU A 631 2.48 -24.24 -9.55
C LEU A 631 2.58 -23.60 -10.93
N GLU A 632 3.46 -24.13 -11.76
CA GLU A 632 3.59 -23.76 -13.17
C GLU A 632 3.33 -24.97 -14.05
N ILE A 633 2.64 -24.74 -15.17
CA ILE A 633 2.25 -25.77 -16.13
C ILE A 633 2.75 -25.40 -17.53
N SER A 634 3.18 -26.39 -18.31
CA SER A 634 3.52 -26.22 -19.72
C SER A 634 3.10 -27.42 -20.57
N ASN A 635 2.87 -27.19 -21.87
CA ASN A 635 2.65 -28.24 -22.86
C ASN A 635 3.95 -28.72 -23.52
N ASP A 636 5.09 -28.07 -23.22
CA ASP A 636 6.43 -28.44 -23.68
C ASP A 636 7.49 -28.10 -22.63
N LEU A 637 8.70 -28.67 -22.75
CA LEU A 637 9.79 -28.44 -21.80
C LEU A 637 10.75 -27.30 -22.24
N SER A 638 10.37 -26.47 -23.21
CA SER A 638 11.24 -25.41 -23.71
C SER A 638 11.36 -24.23 -22.72
N PRO A 639 12.52 -23.55 -22.63
CA PRO A 639 12.65 -22.36 -21.79
C PRO A 639 11.64 -21.27 -22.23
N GLY A 640 10.85 -20.76 -21.27
CA GLY A 640 9.86 -19.69 -21.51
C GLY A 640 8.42 -20.15 -21.83
N SER A 641 8.12 -21.44 -21.82
CA SER A 641 6.77 -21.97 -22.11
C SER A 641 5.91 -22.24 -20.85
N TRP A 642 6.42 -21.94 -19.66
CA TRP A 642 5.75 -22.21 -18.38
C TRP A 642 4.75 -21.10 -18.03
N ASN A 643 3.54 -21.48 -17.67
CA ASN A 643 2.48 -20.57 -17.22
C ASN A 643 2.19 -20.81 -15.75
N THR A 644 2.18 -19.74 -14.96
CA THR A 644 1.75 -19.77 -13.56
C THR A 644 0.26 -20.07 -13.48
N VAL A 645 -0.10 -21.03 -12.62
CA VAL A 645 -1.48 -21.44 -12.36
C VAL A 645 -1.98 -20.83 -11.06
N ASN A 646 -1.30 -21.14 -9.96
CA ASN A 646 -1.64 -20.67 -8.62
C ASN A 646 -0.42 -20.74 -7.72
N SER A 647 -0.50 -20.03 -6.59
CA SER A 647 0.54 -19.99 -5.57
C SER A 647 -0.07 -20.17 -4.18
N ILE A 648 0.72 -20.69 -3.25
CA ILE A 648 0.37 -20.82 -1.83
C ILE A 648 1.56 -20.43 -0.97
N SER A 649 1.32 -19.65 0.08
CA SER A 649 2.33 -19.28 1.07
C SER A 649 1.89 -19.83 2.43
N PRO A 650 2.46 -20.97 2.88
CA PRO A 650 2.02 -21.61 4.11
C PRO A 650 2.26 -20.71 5.33
N SER A 651 1.31 -20.72 6.27
CA SER A 651 1.44 -20.04 7.56
C SER A 651 2.09 -20.90 8.65
N SER A 652 2.27 -22.19 8.39
CA SER A 652 2.93 -23.18 9.25
C SER A 652 3.46 -24.33 8.40
N ASP A 653 4.54 -24.97 8.86
CA ASP A 653 5.10 -26.16 8.21
C ASP A 653 4.07 -27.30 8.15
N GLY A 654 3.98 -27.98 7.01
CA GLY A 654 3.06 -29.09 6.83
C GLY A 654 2.57 -29.29 5.39
N PRO A 655 1.74 -30.30 5.14
CA PRO A 655 1.27 -30.64 3.81
C PRO A 655 0.42 -29.52 3.20
N GLN A 656 0.76 -29.12 1.98
CA GLN A 656 0.07 -28.14 1.16
C GLN A 656 -0.60 -28.80 -0.03
N LEU A 657 -1.62 -28.14 -0.56
CA LEU A 657 -2.40 -28.60 -1.70
C LEU A 657 -2.52 -27.49 -2.75
N LEU A 658 -2.07 -27.76 -3.97
CA LEU A 658 -2.34 -26.92 -5.14
C LEU A 658 -3.23 -27.68 -6.12
N ASN A 659 -4.23 -26.98 -6.67
CA ASN A 659 -5.23 -27.55 -7.56
C ASN A 659 -5.10 -26.97 -8.97
N TYR A 660 -5.28 -27.80 -10.00
CA TYR A 660 -5.34 -27.35 -11.40
C TYR A 660 -6.53 -27.97 -12.13
N THR A 661 -7.34 -27.14 -12.78
CA THR A 661 -8.41 -27.58 -13.68
C THR A 661 -7.89 -27.56 -15.12
N GLN A 662 -7.84 -28.71 -15.77
CA GLN A 662 -7.40 -28.79 -17.16
C GLN A 662 -8.52 -28.30 -18.10
N PRO A 663 -8.30 -27.29 -18.96
CA PRO A 663 -9.34 -26.78 -19.85
C PRO A 663 -9.63 -27.70 -21.05
N ASP A 664 -8.62 -28.42 -21.55
CA ASP A 664 -8.71 -29.37 -22.68
C ASP A 664 -7.48 -30.29 -22.65
N SER A 665 -7.55 -31.51 -23.21
CA SER A 665 -6.48 -32.54 -23.15
C SER A 665 -5.36 -32.35 -24.20
N PRO A 666 -4.21 -31.71 -23.91
CA PRO A 666 -3.01 -31.76 -24.76
C PRO A 666 -2.40 -33.16 -24.79
N SER A 667 -1.58 -33.42 -25.81
CA SER A 667 -0.82 -34.67 -25.97
C SER A 667 0.27 -34.87 -24.92
N ALA A 668 0.68 -33.80 -24.21
CA ALA A 668 1.57 -33.82 -23.07
C ALA A 668 1.31 -32.58 -22.20
N LEU A 669 1.35 -32.74 -20.87
CA LEU A 669 1.23 -31.67 -19.88
C LEU A 669 2.32 -31.91 -18.82
N PHE A 670 3.13 -30.89 -18.55
CA PHE A 670 4.19 -30.89 -17.55
C PHE A 670 3.83 -29.90 -16.45
N GLY A 671 4.12 -30.25 -15.20
CA GLY A 671 3.95 -29.36 -14.06
C GLY A 671 5.21 -29.31 -13.21
N ARG A 672 5.50 -28.13 -12.64
CA ARG A 672 6.56 -27.92 -11.66
C ARG A 672 6.08 -27.00 -10.55
N ILE A 673 6.65 -27.17 -9.36
CA ILE A 673 6.45 -26.26 -8.23
C ILE A 673 7.72 -25.42 -8.10
N LYS A 674 7.55 -24.10 -8.06
CA LYS A 674 8.61 -23.13 -7.82
C LYS A 674 8.46 -22.58 -6.40
N ALA A 675 9.50 -22.66 -5.58
CA ALA A 675 9.54 -22.04 -4.26
C ALA A 675 10.32 -20.70 -4.33
N GLU A 676 9.82 -19.67 -3.67
CA GLU A 676 10.43 -18.33 -3.58
C GLU A 676 10.32 -17.81 -2.13
N ASN A 677 11.37 -17.12 -1.66
CA ASN A 677 11.42 -16.41 -0.37
C ASN A 677 10.77 -15.04 -0.45
#